data_AF-A0A8J8AAV1-F1
#
_entry.id   AF-A0A8J8AAV1-F1
#
_cell.length_a   1.000
_cell.length_b   1.000
_cell.length_c   1.000
_cell.angle_alpha   90.00
_cell.angle_beta   90.00
_cell.angle_gamma   90.00
#
_symmetry.space_group_name_H-M   'P 1'
#
loop_
_entity.id
_entity.type
_entity.pdbx_description
1 polymer ?
#
loop_
_entity_poly.entity_id
_entity_poly.type
_entity_poly.pdbx_seq_one_letter_code
_entity_poly.pdbx_strand_id
1 'polypeptide(L)'
;MKTRAEKRYLPLLLVASFIIRLIPHRTLLLATYDEYLHRDITLRLAEQGLSAISKDIPSLLGLRAYSYPPLFHIIGAAVYKLFPSDYIFFILPPIYGTIAVFGFYLAFKELMEDRKRALLATALLAFAPNFIYRTGLYIPENLGLAMFSFSLLFLIKFLKTRRLKYLIVLGVLLGVYMLTHRGWIFFMMAAALIVFSYLWPTVKRNLHYFLALLVLAYIAYLQVEFINSLVADFFLRLQKTEVSFLGYFKWIGIIQLVFGALGTRYYLEKDPIRRGFALWAWAFMFAGGISFRFRDPYATIPLAAMATEFLMDEVFPRMTLLLRKSFEDVKGFGAGWIRKVTAKKSFATAVIMLMLFVPFAQGTYGAFKYINPPTISDKEAYQWVIDNTPENATILVWWDMGYLIIGNTHRKDVVIWKKVYQGFFGEAPTAMEASQAYNDHVVMFSSNQRERVYFLMKKYNVSYIFVDKTRLSYGLIKYGLMEYAPYDTHFKLEFCNGNAQIYRFIPEPELKPVDPFPLNYTGTYEPLISFLEKFWTGYNYADFDDRYKAYFNLNAWMVKLYTRLYEKTGDEAFKERTDWLLQWLSYKQMDNGAFPWGVPPNDFTLYTAYTLEPLKDINFDGKEKSIELLESREMEDYFMTTPKDEKGSLVVNAMLLPLYKELGILNETTEKNVLEEILKEQKRGGSWNDNVGTTVAIASGLARYYQLTGNETVLESIKKAAEWLRDQQEESGKLKAEKFEYAYSRATYAQMAYIYHVAGFTEDENKTIQFIFNTFDPNREVHPLDTILTMYRHFGYAYGQDKALDMINELLSLHPLVKFE
;
A
#
# COMPACT_ATOMS: atom_id res chain seq x y z
N MET A 1 24.85 -11.92 49.69
CA MET A 1 24.67 -10.98 48.55
C MET A 1 24.40 -11.64 47.19
N LYS A 2 24.96 -12.81 46.85
CA LYS A 2 24.91 -13.41 45.48
C LYS A 2 23.52 -13.88 44.99
N THR A 3 22.57 -14.25 45.86
CA THR A 3 21.19 -14.65 45.52
C THR A 3 20.19 -13.49 45.48
N ARG A 4 20.50 -12.35 46.12
CA ARG A 4 19.58 -11.19 46.26
C ARG A 4 19.48 -10.35 44.98
N ALA A 5 20.56 -10.29 44.20
CA ALA A 5 20.61 -9.58 42.92
C ALA A 5 19.80 -10.27 41.82
N GLU A 6 19.93 -11.60 41.66
CA GLU A 6 19.14 -12.38 40.69
C GLU A 6 17.63 -12.25 40.95
N LYS A 7 17.23 -12.37 42.22
CA LYS A 7 15.83 -12.21 42.66
C LYS A 7 15.24 -10.82 42.39
N ARG A 8 16.07 -9.80 42.10
CA ARG A 8 15.62 -8.43 41.81
C ARG A 8 15.74 -8.07 40.33
N TYR A 9 16.87 -8.39 39.69
CA TYR A 9 17.15 -7.93 38.32
C TYR A 9 16.51 -8.82 37.24
N LEU A 10 16.36 -10.12 37.47
CA LEU A 10 15.69 -10.99 36.49
C LEU A 10 14.21 -10.61 36.32
N PRO A 11 13.41 -10.44 37.40
CA PRO A 11 12.03 -9.96 37.25
C PRO A 11 11.94 -8.61 36.56
N LEU A 12 12.81 -7.65 36.93
CA LEU A 12 12.85 -6.33 36.28
C LEU A 12 13.12 -6.45 34.76
N LEU A 13 14.08 -7.30 34.37
CA LEU A 13 14.40 -7.56 32.97
C LEU A 13 13.20 -8.16 32.22
N LEU A 14 12.51 -9.13 32.82
CA LEU A 14 11.34 -9.78 32.21
C LEU A 14 10.17 -8.80 32.06
N VAL A 15 9.90 -7.97 33.08
CA VAL A 15 8.86 -6.93 33.03
C VAL A 15 9.20 -5.88 31.96
N ALA A 16 10.43 -5.37 31.93
CA ALA A 16 10.86 -4.42 30.89
C ALA A 16 10.78 -5.03 29.48
N SER A 17 11.17 -6.30 29.34
CA SER A 17 11.07 -7.06 28.10
C SER A 17 9.63 -7.21 27.61
N PHE A 18 8.68 -7.45 28.53
CA PHE A 18 7.25 -7.54 28.24
C PHE A 18 6.69 -6.19 27.78
N ILE A 19 6.94 -5.11 28.52
CA ILE A 19 6.44 -3.76 28.21
C ILE A 19 6.90 -3.30 26.82
N ILE A 20 8.18 -3.49 26.48
CA ILE A 20 8.71 -3.07 25.17
C ILE A 20 8.05 -3.84 24.02
N ARG A 21 7.65 -5.09 24.25
CA ARG A 21 6.97 -5.92 23.24
C ARG A 21 5.50 -5.57 23.05
N LEU A 22 4.92 -4.69 23.88
CA LEU A 22 3.58 -4.12 23.67
C LEU A 22 3.61 -2.90 22.73
N ILE A 23 4.76 -2.25 22.57
CA ILE A 23 4.92 -1.04 21.73
C ILE A 23 4.47 -1.24 20.26
N PRO A 24 4.74 -2.39 19.60
CA PRO A 24 4.26 -2.64 18.24
C PRO A 24 2.75 -2.42 18.09
N HIS A 25 1.95 -2.87 19.07
CA HIS A 25 0.48 -2.80 19.07
C HIS A 25 -0.07 -1.60 19.86
N ARG A 26 0.72 -0.54 20.07
CA ARG A 26 0.33 0.65 20.86
C ARG A 26 -0.96 1.35 20.39
N THR A 27 -1.36 1.15 19.14
CA THR A 27 -2.58 1.73 18.56
C THR A 27 -3.75 0.75 18.51
N LEU A 28 -3.64 -0.43 19.13
CA LEU A 28 -4.61 -1.52 19.04
C LEU A 28 -4.87 -1.99 17.59
N LEU A 29 -3.86 -1.85 16.73
CA LEU A 29 -3.84 -2.40 15.38
C LEU A 29 -2.72 -3.41 15.29
N LEU A 30 -2.89 -4.42 14.44
CA LEU A 30 -1.79 -5.32 14.08
C LEU A 30 -0.69 -4.53 13.36
N ALA A 31 0.54 -4.81 13.75
CA ALA A 31 1.67 -3.95 13.56
C ALA A 31 2.40 -4.23 12.23
N THR A 32 2.15 -5.38 11.62
CA THR A 32 2.67 -5.80 10.31
C THR A 32 1.65 -6.61 9.51
N TYR A 33 1.80 -6.65 8.18
CA TYR A 33 0.91 -7.39 7.28
C TYR A 33 0.83 -8.90 7.59
N ASP A 34 1.95 -9.51 7.97
CA ASP A 34 2.03 -10.96 8.26
C ASP A 34 1.15 -11.38 9.46
N GLU A 35 0.91 -10.47 10.41
CA GLU A 35 0.04 -10.73 11.56
C GLU A 35 -1.43 -10.86 11.15
N TYR A 36 -1.88 -10.11 10.14
CA TYR A 36 -3.26 -10.19 9.65
C TYR A 36 -3.56 -11.58 9.07
N LEU A 37 -2.60 -12.15 8.34
CA LEU A 37 -2.65 -13.53 7.86
C LEU A 37 -2.76 -14.53 9.02
N HIS A 38 -1.89 -14.42 10.02
CA HIS A 38 -1.87 -15.39 11.11
C HIS A 38 -3.05 -15.26 12.07
N ARG A 39 -3.59 -14.04 12.24
CA ARG A 39 -4.88 -13.81 12.90
C ARG A 39 -6.00 -14.53 12.15
N ASP A 40 -6.11 -14.33 10.83
CA ASP A 40 -7.17 -14.97 10.03
C ASP A 40 -7.10 -16.51 10.08
N ILE A 41 -5.90 -17.10 9.91
CA ILE A 41 -5.73 -18.56 10.06
C ILE A 41 -6.17 -19.02 11.45
N THR A 42 -5.86 -18.26 12.51
CA THR A 42 -6.27 -18.58 13.88
C THR A 42 -7.80 -18.54 14.03
N LEU A 43 -8.44 -17.51 13.49
CA LEU A 43 -9.90 -17.34 13.55
C LEU A 43 -10.63 -18.43 12.78
N ARG A 44 -10.20 -18.74 11.54
CA ARG A 44 -10.75 -19.84 10.75
C ARG A 44 -10.60 -21.18 11.47
N LEU A 45 -9.46 -21.42 12.13
CA LEU A 45 -9.27 -22.65 12.89
C LEU A 45 -10.16 -22.70 14.14
N ALA A 46 -10.42 -21.56 14.78
CA ALA A 46 -11.36 -21.48 15.89
C ALA A 46 -12.79 -21.84 15.43
N GLU A 47 -13.20 -21.37 14.25
CA GLU A 47 -14.53 -21.63 13.67
C GLU A 47 -14.67 -23.06 13.12
N GLN A 48 -13.74 -23.48 12.26
CA GLN A 48 -13.83 -24.74 11.50
C GLN A 48 -13.32 -25.96 12.29
N GLY A 49 -12.54 -25.74 13.35
CA GLY A 49 -11.94 -26.80 14.15
C GLY A 49 -10.72 -27.49 13.51
N LEU A 50 -10.11 -28.42 14.26
CA LEU A 50 -8.83 -29.04 13.90
C LEU A 50 -8.87 -29.91 12.64
N SER A 51 -10.06 -30.35 12.21
CA SER A 51 -10.26 -31.11 10.97
C SER A 51 -9.94 -30.32 9.70
N ALA A 52 -9.89 -29.00 9.78
CA ALA A 52 -9.56 -28.12 8.66
C ALA A 52 -8.06 -28.12 8.31
N ILE A 53 -7.19 -28.60 9.22
CA ILE A 53 -5.74 -28.59 9.00
C ILE A 53 -5.36 -29.62 7.92
N SER A 54 -4.41 -29.25 7.06
CA SER A 54 -3.84 -30.12 6.03
C SER A 54 -3.37 -31.46 6.59
N LYS A 55 -3.56 -32.53 5.80
CA LYS A 55 -3.07 -33.88 6.11
C LYS A 55 -1.68 -34.18 5.54
N ASP A 56 -1.08 -33.23 4.82
CA ASP A 56 0.25 -33.40 4.22
C ASP A 56 1.35 -33.28 5.31
N ILE A 57 1.99 -34.39 5.67
CA ILE A 57 3.00 -34.44 6.75
C ILE A 57 4.17 -33.49 6.49
N PRO A 58 4.80 -33.48 5.30
CA PRO A 58 5.76 -32.43 4.91
C PRO A 58 5.25 -31.00 5.12
N SER A 59 3.97 -30.72 4.84
CA SER A 59 3.36 -29.42 5.11
C SER A 59 3.33 -29.10 6.60
N LEU A 60 2.85 -30.05 7.42
CA LEU A 60 2.74 -29.94 8.88
C LEU A 60 4.08 -29.73 9.60
N LEU A 61 5.16 -30.26 9.05
CA LEU A 61 6.52 -30.08 9.58
C LEU A 61 7.22 -28.82 9.05
N GLY A 62 6.55 -28.06 8.18
CA GLY A 62 7.11 -26.87 7.54
C GLY A 62 8.17 -27.18 6.48
N LEU A 63 8.19 -28.41 5.96
CA LEU A 63 9.10 -28.88 4.92
C LEU A 63 8.64 -28.50 3.51
N ARG A 64 7.34 -28.32 3.26
CA ARG A 64 6.79 -27.86 1.97
C ARG A 64 6.88 -26.35 1.79
N ALA A 65 6.95 -25.90 0.55
CA ALA A 65 7.05 -24.49 0.23
C ALA A 65 5.76 -23.80 0.68
N TYR A 66 5.92 -22.72 1.44
CA TYR A 66 4.82 -21.87 1.88
C TYR A 66 3.82 -22.49 2.89
N SER A 67 4.12 -23.66 3.46
CA SER A 67 3.36 -24.20 4.60
C SER A 67 3.84 -23.65 5.95
N TYR A 68 2.91 -23.63 6.92
CA TYR A 68 3.21 -23.32 8.32
C TYR A 68 2.83 -24.50 9.22
N PRO A 69 3.70 -24.91 10.14
CA PRO A 69 3.32 -25.85 11.19
C PRO A 69 2.17 -25.29 12.03
N PRO A 70 1.19 -26.12 12.43
CA PRO A 70 -0.10 -25.62 12.92
C PRO A 70 -0.13 -25.27 14.41
N LEU A 71 0.84 -25.69 15.23
CA LEU A 71 0.70 -25.63 16.69
C LEU A 71 0.56 -24.19 17.22
N PHE A 72 1.22 -23.22 16.59
CA PHE A 72 1.06 -21.81 16.94
C PHE A 72 -0.40 -21.36 16.79
N HIS A 73 -1.02 -21.67 15.65
CA HIS A 73 -2.41 -21.32 15.36
C HIS A 73 -3.39 -22.13 16.21
N ILE A 74 -3.10 -23.40 16.50
CA ILE A 74 -3.91 -24.25 17.41
C ILE A 74 -3.98 -23.63 18.81
N ILE A 75 -2.82 -23.22 19.36
CA ILE A 75 -2.78 -22.57 20.68
C ILE A 75 -3.52 -21.24 20.64
N GLY A 76 -3.30 -20.43 19.59
CA GLY A 76 -4.03 -19.19 19.39
C GLY A 76 -5.55 -19.38 19.36
N ALA A 77 -6.03 -20.39 18.62
CA ALA A 77 -7.44 -20.68 18.47
C ALA A 77 -8.05 -21.17 19.78
N ALA A 78 -7.33 -22.00 20.54
CA ALA A 78 -7.75 -22.44 21.87
C ALA A 78 -7.87 -21.25 22.84
N VAL A 79 -6.89 -20.34 22.85
CA VAL A 79 -6.94 -19.12 23.68
C VAL A 79 -8.08 -18.20 23.24
N TYR A 80 -8.30 -18.03 21.94
CA TYR A 80 -9.41 -17.23 21.41
C TYR A 80 -10.77 -17.80 21.82
N LYS A 81 -10.95 -19.13 21.78
CA LYS A 81 -12.19 -19.77 22.28
C LYS A 81 -12.44 -19.52 23.76
N LEU A 82 -11.39 -19.42 24.57
CA LEU A 82 -11.50 -19.10 26.00
C LEU A 82 -11.74 -17.61 26.24
N PHE A 83 -11.16 -16.75 25.40
CA PHE A 83 -11.21 -15.30 25.49
C PHE A 83 -11.48 -14.70 24.10
N PRO A 84 -12.74 -14.63 23.65
CA PRO A 84 -13.10 -14.23 22.29
C PRO A 84 -12.95 -12.71 22.12
N SER A 85 -11.71 -12.26 21.95
CA SER A 85 -11.36 -10.86 21.84
C SER A 85 -10.07 -10.66 21.04
N ASP A 86 -10.01 -9.63 20.20
CA ASP A 86 -8.81 -9.30 19.44
C ASP A 86 -7.60 -8.94 20.32
N TYR A 87 -7.81 -8.58 21.59
CA TYR A 87 -6.72 -8.33 22.54
C TYR A 87 -5.77 -9.51 22.70
N ILE A 88 -6.21 -10.75 22.43
CA ILE A 88 -5.31 -11.91 22.50
C ILE A 88 -4.13 -11.78 21.53
N PHE A 89 -4.36 -11.17 20.36
CA PHE A 89 -3.35 -11.05 19.31
C PHE A 89 -2.29 -10.01 19.68
N PHE A 90 -2.61 -9.10 20.61
CA PHE A 90 -1.68 -8.09 21.12
C PHE A 90 -0.92 -8.58 22.37
N ILE A 91 -1.52 -9.46 23.18
CA ILE A 91 -0.98 -9.89 24.47
C ILE A 91 -0.15 -11.18 24.37
N LEU A 92 -0.54 -12.13 23.51
CA LEU A 92 0.21 -13.37 23.32
C LEU A 92 1.65 -13.14 22.86
N PRO A 93 1.95 -12.21 21.93
CA PRO A 93 3.33 -12.00 21.49
C PRO A 93 4.28 -11.58 22.61
N PRO A 94 3.98 -10.57 23.45
CA PRO A 94 4.77 -10.26 24.65
C PRO A 94 4.97 -11.45 25.59
N ILE A 95 3.93 -12.27 25.82
CA ILE A 95 4.03 -13.45 26.70
C ILE A 95 5.08 -14.43 26.15
N TYR A 96 4.94 -14.83 24.88
CA TYR A 96 5.89 -15.76 24.25
C TYR A 96 7.30 -15.18 24.18
N GLY A 97 7.42 -13.89 23.87
CA GLY A 97 8.70 -13.19 23.84
C GLY A 97 9.39 -13.17 25.19
N THR A 98 8.66 -12.90 26.28
CA THR A 98 9.22 -12.93 27.65
C THR A 98 9.60 -14.35 28.08
N ILE A 99 8.81 -15.36 27.70
CA ILE A 99 9.18 -16.77 27.91
C ILE A 99 10.48 -17.12 27.17
N ALA A 100 10.64 -16.65 25.93
CA ALA A 100 11.87 -16.85 25.15
C ALA A 100 13.07 -16.20 25.84
N VAL A 101 12.94 -14.97 26.33
CA VAL A 101 13.98 -14.26 27.11
C VAL A 101 14.35 -15.05 28.36
N PHE A 102 13.37 -15.59 29.08
CA PHE A 102 13.63 -16.42 30.25
C PHE A 102 14.38 -17.72 29.89
N GLY A 103 13.98 -18.40 28.81
CA GLY A 103 14.68 -19.60 28.34
C GLY A 103 16.14 -19.30 27.93
N PHE A 104 16.41 -18.16 27.28
CA PHE A 104 17.78 -17.75 26.96
C PHE A 104 18.59 -17.41 28.20
N TYR A 105 17.98 -16.80 29.22
CA TYR A 105 18.63 -16.60 30.51
C TYR A 105 19.10 -17.93 31.11
N LEU A 106 18.25 -18.95 31.11
CA LEU A 106 18.62 -20.28 31.60
C LEU A 106 19.74 -20.89 30.76
N ALA A 107 19.67 -20.79 29.43
CA ALA A 107 20.70 -21.31 28.53
C ALA A 107 22.05 -20.62 28.74
N PHE A 108 22.07 -19.29 28.87
CA PHE A 108 23.30 -18.52 29.12
C PHE A 108 23.84 -18.74 30.53
N LYS A 109 22.97 -18.93 31.53
CA LYS A 109 23.37 -19.32 32.89
C LYS A 109 24.07 -20.66 32.90
N GLU A 110 23.57 -21.62 32.13
CA GLU A 110 24.21 -22.91 31.95
C GLU A 110 25.55 -22.77 31.18
N LEU A 111 25.60 -21.99 30.10
CA LEU A 111 26.82 -21.78 29.30
C LEU A 111 27.95 -21.15 30.12
N MET A 112 27.64 -20.03 30.79
CA MET A 112 28.62 -19.14 31.40
C MET A 112 28.94 -19.49 32.85
N GLU A 113 28.07 -20.27 33.52
CA GLU A 113 28.17 -20.64 34.95
C GLU A 113 28.22 -19.44 35.92
N ASP A 114 28.00 -18.22 35.40
CA ASP A 114 27.94 -16.98 36.16
C ASP A 114 26.61 -16.25 35.92
N ARG A 115 25.93 -15.91 37.02
CA ARG A 115 24.59 -15.31 36.98
C ARG A 115 24.60 -13.88 36.46
N LYS A 116 25.65 -13.10 36.72
CA LYS A 116 25.76 -11.70 36.26
C LYS A 116 26.05 -11.67 34.76
N ARG A 117 26.95 -12.54 34.28
CA ARG A 117 27.21 -12.73 32.85
C ARG A 117 25.94 -13.17 32.13
N ALA A 118 25.22 -14.16 32.66
CA ALA A 118 23.96 -14.60 32.07
C ALA A 118 22.90 -13.49 32.01
N LEU A 119 22.74 -12.69 33.08
CA LEU A 119 21.82 -11.56 33.09
C LEU A 119 22.18 -10.51 32.03
N LEU A 120 23.47 -10.17 31.91
CA LEU A 120 23.93 -9.21 30.91
C LEU A 120 23.73 -9.72 29.48
N ALA A 121 24.11 -10.97 29.20
CA ALA A 121 23.91 -11.58 27.88
C ALA A 121 22.43 -11.62 27.49
N THR A 122 21.57 -11.94 28.46
CA THR A 122 20.12 -11.92 28.27
C THR A 122 19.62 -10.50 28.02
N ALA A 123 20.10 -9.50 28.75
CA ALA A 123 19.70 -8.11 28.54
C ALA A 123 20.11 -7.60 27.15
N LEU A 124 21.34 -7.92 26.71
CA LEU A 124 21.80 -7.58 25.36
C LEU A 124 20.93 -8.25 24.29
N LEU A 125 20.53 -9.51 24.46
CA LEU A 125 19.65 -10.19 23.51
C LEU A 125 18.21 -9.66 23.56
N ALA A 126 17.64 -9.51 24.76
CA ALA A 126 16.24 -9.17 24.99
C ALA A 126 15.85 -7.82 24.37
N PHE A 127 16.81 -6.91 24.28
CA PHE A 127 16.65 -5.57 23.70
C PHE A 127 17.32 -5.39 22.34
N ALA A 128 17.81 -6.47 21.70
CA ALA A 128 18.26 -6.37 20.32
C ALA A 128 17.07 -6.06 19.39
N PRO A 129 17.18 -5.11 18.44
CA PRO A 129 16.06 -4.69 17.61
C PRO A 129 15.40 -5.82 16.82
N ASN A 130 16.19 -6.70 16.19
CA ASN A 130 15.66 -7.84 15.44
C ASN A 130 15.00 -8.89 16.33
N PHE A 131 15.50 -9.07 17.55
CA PHE A 131 14.90 -9.99 18.50
C PHE A 131 13.55 -9.46 18.99
N ILE A 132 13.45 -8.17 19.32
CA ILE A 132 12.15 -7.54 19.65
C ILE A 132 11.19 -7.62 18.46
N TYR A 133 11.66 -7.29 17.25
CA TYR A 133 10.83 -7.35 16.04
C TYR A 133 10.19 -8.73 15.86
N ARG A 134 10.92 -9.83 16.06
CA ARG A 134 10.37 -11.19 15.91
C ARG A 134 9.56 -11.68 17.10
N THR A 135 9.77 -11.12 18.29
CA THR A 135 9.13 -11.56 19.54
C THR A 135 8.04 -10.61 20.04
N GLY A 136 7.78 -9.52 19.33
CA GLY A 136 6.72 -8.55 19.61
C GLY A 136 5.55 -8.62 18.61
N LEU A 137 5.53 -9.60 17.71
CA LEU A 137 4.51 -9.76 16.67
C LEU A 137 3.78 -11.10 16.82
N TYR A 138 2.50 -11.14 16.44
CA TYR A 138 1.69 -12.34 16.38
C TYR A 138 2.04 -13.19 15.14
N ILE A 139 3.23 -13.78 15.18
CA ILE A 139 3.79 -14.63 14.14
C ILE A 139 4.36 -15.94 14.75
N PRO A 140 4.32 -17.07 14.02
CA PRO A 140 4.82 -18.37 14.52
C PRO A 140 6.29 -18.35 14.98
N GLU A 141 7.12 -17.50 14.37
CA GLU A 141 8.53 -17.28 14.74
C GLU A 141 8.68 -16.95 16.24
N ASN A 142 7.71 -16.26 16.84
CA ASN A 142 7.78 -15.82 18.24
C ASN A 142 7.77 -17.02 19.21
N LEU A 143 6.74 -17.87 19.11
CA LEU A 143 6.68 -19.11 19.90
C LEU A 143 7.82 -20.07 19.51
N GLY A 144 8.22 -20.06 18.24
CA GLY A 144 9.40 -20.79 17.78
C GLY A 144 10.69 -20.39 18.51
N LEU A 145 10.93 -19.10 18.75
CA LEU A 145 12.10 -18.63 19.50
C LEU A 145 12.06 -19.01 20.98
N ALA A 146 10.87 -19.16 21.57
CA ALA A 146 10.73 -19.74 22.90
C ALA A 146 11.16 -21.21 22.91
N MET A 147 10.72 -22.00 21.93
CA MET A 147 11.14 -23.40 21.79
C MET A 147 12.64 -23.52 21.50
N PHE A 148 13.20 -22.63 20.69
CA PHE A 148 14.63 -22.54 20.41
C PHE A 148 15.44 -22.36 21.69
N SER A 149 15.02 -21.45 22.58
CA SER A 149 15.81 -21.10 23.77
C SER A 149 15.88 -22.23 24.78
N PHE A 150 14.78 -22.96 25.01
CA PHE A 150 14.79 -24.16 25.85
C PHE A 150 15.54 -25.32 25.20
N SER A 151 15.41 -25.50 23.87
CA SER A 151 16.18 -26.51 23.15
C SER A 151 17.69 -26.25 23.29
N LEU A 152 18.13 -24.99 23.21
CA LEU A 152 19.52 -24.60 23.42
C LEU A 152 19.99 -24.90 24.85
N LEU A 153 19.17 -24.63 25.86
CA LEU A 153 19.46 -24.99 27.26
C LEU A 153 19.74 -26.49 27.41
N PHE A 154 18.87 -27.34 26.89
CA PHE A 154 19.02 -28.79 27.05
C PHE A 154 20.15 -29.37 26.20
N LEU A 155 20.43 -28.79 25.03
CA LEU A 155 21.63 -29.10 24.25
C LEU A 155 22.90 -28.83 25.05
N ILE A 156 23.02 -27.63 25.66
CA ILE A 156 24.20 -27.28 26.46
C ILE A 156 24.32 -28.21 27.67
N LYS A 157 23.23 -28.49 28.38
CA LYS A 157 23.21 -29.44 29.51
C LYS A 157 23.64 -30.83 29.10
N PHE A 158 23.19 -31.32 27.95
CA PHE A 158 23.58 -32.61 27.42
C PHE A 158 25.08 -32.63 27.10
N LEU A 159 25.59 -31.62 26.38
CA LEU A 159 27.02 -31.56 26.01
C LEU A 159 27.95 -31.46 27.23
N LYS A 160 27.51 -30.78 28.30
CA LYS A 160 28.27 -30.68 29.57
C LYS A 160 28.21 -31.95 30.41
N THR A 161 27.03 -32.57 30.56
CA THR A 161 26.81 -33.64 31.54
C THR A 161 26.77 -35.05 30.96
N ARG A 162 26.55 -35.18 29.64
CA ARG A 162 26.35 -36.45 28.90
C ARG A 162 25.20 -37.32 29.42
N ARG A 163 24.27 -36.76 30.21
CA ARG A 163 23.12 -37.50 30.74
C ARG A 163 22.03 -37.62 29.69
N LEU A 164 21.63 -38.85 29.38
CA LEU A 164 20.63 -39.16 28.34
C LEU A 164 19.29 -38.47 28.56
N LYS A 165 18.88 -38.23 29.81
CA LYS A 165 17.63 -37.52 30.12
C LYS A 165 17.53 -36.14 29.46
N TYR A 166 18.64 -35.42 29.31
CA TYR A 166 18.63 -34.10 28.66
C TYR A 166 18.50 -34.22 27.14
N LEU A 167 19.03 -35.30 26.55
CA LEU A 167 18.83 -35.61 25.14
C LEU A 167 17.38 -36.01 24.84
N ILE A 168 16.76 -36.79 25.74
CA ILE A 168 15.33 -37.17 25.62
C ILE A 168 14.44 -35.93 25.67
N VAL A 169 14.66 -35.04 26.67
CA VAL A 169 13.90 -33.79 26.78
C VAL A 169 14.13 -32.89 25.56
N LEU A 170 15.36 -32.80 25.06
CA LEU A 170 15.67 -32.08 23.82
C LEU A 170 14.91 -32.67 22.61
N GLY A 171 14.87 -34.00 22.47
CA GLY A 171 14.14 -34.67 21.39
C GLY A 171 12.63 -34.37 21.43
N VAL A 172 12.02 -34.42 22.61
CA VAL A 172 10.59 -34.06 22.78
C VAL A 172 10.35 -32.59 22.44
N LEU A 173 11.19 -31.68 22.95
CA LEU A 173 11.07 -30.25 22.65
C LEU A 173 11.25 -29.96 21.15
N LEU A 174 12.18 -30.66 20.48
CA LEU A 174 12.36 -30.54 19.03
C LEU A 174 11.13 -31.02 18.27
N GLY A 175 10.51 -32.13 18.68
CA GLY A 175 9.25 -32.59 18.09
C GLY A 175 8.14 -31.54 18.19
N VAL A 176 7.97 -30.92 19.37
CA VAL A 176 7.02 -29.81 19.57
C VAL A 176 7.42 -28.57 18.75
N TYR A 177 8.71 -28.26 18.67
CA TYR A 177 9.21 -27.13 17.88
C TYR A 177 8.92 -27.31 16.38
N MET A 178 9.10 -28.52 15.84
CA MET A 178 8.80 -28.85 14.45
C MET A 178 7.33 -28.58 14.10
N LEU A 179 6.41 -28.83 15.05
CA LEU A 179 4.98 -28.54 14.92
C LEU A 179 4.62 -27.07 15.15
N THR A 180 5.53 -26.28 15.74
CA THR A 180 5.32 -24.86 16.06
C THR A 180 5.73 -23.95 14.92
N HIS A 181 6.96 -24.12 14.44
CA HIS A 181 7.55 -23.21 13.48
C HIS A 181 8.78 -23.84 12.82
N ARG A 182 8.97 -23.61 11.52
CA ARG A 182 10.12 -24.07 10.71
C ARG A 182 11.51 -23.63 11.21
N GLY A 183 11.56 -22.72 12.18
CA GLY A 183 12.79 -22.21 12.82
C GLY A 183 13.66 -23.31 13.44
N TRP A 184 13.10 -24.51 13.65
CA TRP A 184 13.83 -25.69 14.08
C TRP A 184 14.99 -26.05 13.14
N ILE A 185 14.90 -25.73 11.84
CA ILE A 185 16.00 -25.93 10.89
C ILE A 185 17.21 -25.08 11.27
N PHE A 186 17.01 -23.79 11.58
CA PHE A 186 18.08 -22.91 12.05
C PHE A 186 18.66 -23.37 13.38
N PHE A 187 17.83 -23.94 14.27
CA PHE A 187 18.32 -24.57 15.50
C PHE A 187 19.21 -25.76 15.18
N MET A 188 18.80 -26.66 14.27
CA MET A 188 19.60 -27.83 13.89
C MET A 188 20.94 -27.42 13.26
N MET A 189 20.96 -26.37 12.45
CA MET A 189 22.21 -25.81 11.90
C MET A 189 23.12 -25.24 13.00
N ALA A 190 22.56 -24.46 13.94
CA ALA A 190 23.31 -23.92 15.07
C ALA A 190 23.85 -25.06 15.98
N ALA A 191 23.01 -26.03 16.30
CA ALA A 191 23.36 -27.21 17.07
C ALA A 191 24.45 -28.03 16.38
N ALA A 192 24.36 -28.22 15.06
CA ALA A 192 25.37 -28.91 14.27
C ALA A 192 26.74 -28.20 14.36
N LEU A 193 26.79 -26.87 14.28
CA LEU A 193 28.03 -26.12 14.44
C LEU A 193 28.63 -26.26 15.86
N ILE A 194 27.78 -26.27 16.89
CA ILE A 194 28.21 -26.46 18.28
C ILE A 194 28.73 -27.89 18.49
N VAL A 195 27.98 -28.90 18.06
CA VAL A 195 28.35 -30.31 18.16
C VAL A 195 29.59 -30.60 17.32
N PHE A 196 29.69 -30.04 16.11
CA PHE A 196 30.87 -30.19 15.27
C PHE A 196 32.13 -29.64 15.95
N SER A 197 32.04 -28.46 16.58
CA SER A 197 33.16 -27.92 17.35
C SER A 197 33.58 -28.83 18.52
N TYR A 198 32.59 -29.46 19.17
CA TYR A 198 32.82 -30.48 20.20
C TYR A 198 33.49 -31.75 19.66
N LEU A 199 33.10 -32.21 18.47
CA LEU A 199 33.63 -33.41 17.81
C LEU A 199 34.91 -33.16 17.01
N TRP A 200 35.31 -31.90 16.79
CA TRP A 200 36.44 -31.52 15.96
C TRP A 200 37.74 -32.27 16.26
N PRO A 201 38.15 -32.51 17.54
CA PRO A 201 39.34 -33.31 17.81
C PRO A 201 39.26 -34.73 17.24
N THR A 202 38.07 -35.34 17.29
CA THR A 202 37.81 -36.68 16.75
C THR A 202 37.76 -36.67 15.23
N VAL A 203 37.11 -35.67 14.63
CA VAL A 203 37.04 -35.48 13.17
C VAL A 203 38.45 -35.29 12.60
N LYS A 204 39.26 -34.44 13.22
CA LYS A 204 40.66 -34.19 12.80
C LYS A 204 41.49 -35.47 12.80
N ARG A 205 41.29 -36.36 13.76
CA ARG A 205 42.00 -37.66 13.84
C ARG A 205 41.55 -38.65 12.78
N ASN A 206 40.30 -38.56 12.32
CA ASN A 206 39.64 -39.50 11.42
C ASN A 206 39.19 -38.84 10.12
N LEU A 207 40.01 -37.93 9.59
CA LEU A 207 39.62 -37.04 8.49
C LEU A 207 39.17 -37.78 7.23
N HIS A 208 39.80 -38.92 6.91
CA HIS A 208 39.45 -39.74 5.73
C HIS A 208 38.04 -40.33 5.82
N TYR A 209 37.60 -40.82 6.99
CA TYR A 209 36.22 -41.30 7.19
C TYR A 209 35.20 -40.16 7.08
N PHE A 210 35.54 -38.98 7.58
CA PHE A 210 34.68 -37.80 7.46
C PHE A 210 34.55 -37.34 6.00
N LEU A 211 35.65 -37.30 5.24
CA LEU A 211 35.64 -37.00 3.81
C LEU A 211 34.82 -38.03 3.02
N ALA A 212 34.97 -39.32 3.31
CA ALA A 212 34.16 -40.37 2.70
C ALA A 212 32.66 -40.17 2.99
N LEU A 213 32.29 -39.80 4.21
CA LEU A 213 30.90 -39.51 4.58
C LEU A 213 30.35 -38.27 3.86
N LEU A 214 31.16 -37.23 3.65
CA LEU A 214 30.78 -36.06 2.85
C LEU A 214 30.56 -36.43 1.37
N VAL A 215 31.44 -37.27 0.79
CA VAL A 215 31.27 -37.76 -0.58
C VAL A 215 29.99 -38.59 -0.69
N LEU A 216 29.72 -39.48 0.27
CA LEU A 216 28.48 -40.25 0.30
C LEU A 216 27.24 -39.35 0.44
N ALA A 217 27.29 -38.32 1.29
CA ALA A 217 26.21 -37.35 1.42
C ALA A 217 25.98 -36.55 0.13
N TYR A 218 27.05 -36.18 -0.57
CA TYR A 218 26.97 -35.51 -1.88
C TYR A 218 26.39 -36.42 -2.95
N ILE A 219 26.81 -37.68 -3.01
CA ILE A 219 26.22 -38.69 -3.89
C ILE A 219 24.74 -38.87 -3.57
N ALA A 220 24.37 -38.98 -2.29
CA ALA A 220 22.97 -39.10 -1.87
C ALA A 220 22.14 -37.87 -2.28
N TYR A 221 22.69 -36.65 -2.19
CA TYR A 221 22.02 -35.43 -2.69
C TYR A 221 21.80 -35.45 -4.21
N LEU A 222 22.70 -36.04 -4.98
CA LEU A 222 22.56 -36.15 -6.44
C LEU A 222 21.64 -37.31 -6.87
N GLN A 223 21.64 -38.41 -6.13
CA GLN A 223 21.00 -39.67 -6.53
C GLN A 223 19.64 -39.92 -5.85
N VAL A 224 19.37 -39.29 -4.72
CA VAL A 224 18.11 -39.45 -3.97
C VAL A 224 17.23 -38.24 -4.21
N GLU A 225 16.21 -38.41 -5.04
CA GLU A 225 15.28 -37.35 -5.46
C GLU A 225 14.68 -36.59 -4.27
N PHE A 226 14.25 -37.31 -3.22
CA PHE A 226 13.72 -36.69 -2.00
C PHE A 226 14.71 -35.75 -1.28
N ILE A 227 15.99 -36.12 -1.22
CA ILE A 227 17.03 -35.28 -0.59
C ILE A 227 17.30 -34.06 -1.46
N ASN A 228 17.39 -34.28 -2.77
CA ASN A 228 17.57 -33.21 -3.74
C ASN A 228 16.44 -32.18 -3.66
N SER A 229 15.18 -32.65 -3.71
CA SER A 229 13.99 -31.79 -3.67
C SER A 229 13.91 -31.01 -2.35
N LEU A 230 14.20 -31.65 -1.21
CA LEU A 230 14.18 -31.00 0.10
C LEU A 230 15.23 -29.87 0.19
N VAL A 231 16.44 -30.11 -0.32
CA VAL A 231 17.52 -29.10 -0.35
C VAL A 231 17.19 -27.98 -1.34
N ALA A 232 16.70 -28.31 -2.54
CA ALA A 232 16.28 -27.32 -3.53
C ALA A 232 15.15 -26.42 -3.01
N ASP A 233 14.13 -27.01 -2.38
CA ASP A 233 13.03 -26.29 -1.73
C ASP A 233 13.50 -25.37 -0.60
N PHE A 234 14.56 -25.74 0.12
CA PHE A 234 15.18 -24.88 1.13
C PHE A 234 15.86 -23.66 0.49
N PHE A 235 16.67 -23.86 -0.57
CA PHE A 235 17.39 -22.78 -1.24
C PHE A 235 16.47 -21.80 -1.98
N LEU A 236 15.40 -22.29 -2.61
CA LEU A 236 14.39 -21.45 -3.27
C LEU A 236 13.69 -20.47 -2.31
N ARG A 237 13.68 -20.78 -1.00
CA ARG A 237 13.04 -19.96 0.04
C ARG A 237 13.97 -18.97 0.72
N LEU A 238 15.26 -19.05 0.47
CA LEU A 238 16.18 -18.02 0.94
C LEU A 238 15.89 -16.75 0.16
N GLN A 239 15.25 -15.78 0.81
CA GLN A 239 15.08 -14.46 0.22
C GLN A 239 16.47 -13.88 -0.05
N LYS A 240 16.82 -13.80 -1.32
CA LYS A 240 18.04 -13.16 -1.81
C LYS A 240 17.81 -11.66 -1.82
N THR A 241 17.85 -11.06 -0.63
CA THR A 241 17.84 -9.61 -0.47
C THR A 241 19.14 -9.25 0.18
N GLU A 242 20.02 -8.59 -0.58
CA GLU A 242 21.29 -8.13 -0.06
C GLU A 242 21.07 -7.22 1.15
N VAL A 243 21.75 -7.53 2.24
CA VAL A 243 21.69 -6.75 3.46
C VAL A 243 22.85 -5.76 3.46
N SER A 244 22.53 -4.46 3.46
CA SER A 244 23.56 -3.43 3.61
C SER A 244 24.28 -3.57 4.95
N PHE A 245 25.56 -3.16 4.98
CA PHE A 245 26.36 -3.16 6.21
C PHE A 245 25.68 -2.39 7.36
N LEU A 246 25.09 -1.22 7.06
CA LEU A 246 24.29 -0.45 8.02
C LEU A 246 23.07 -1.23 8.55
N GLY A 247 22.51 -2.12 7.73
CA GLY A 247 21.45 -3.03 8.12
C GLY A 247 21.83 -3.94 9.29
N TYR A 248 23.10 -4.37 9.40
CA TYR A 248 23.56 -5.16 10.55
C TYR A 248 23.53 -4.37 11.85
N PHE A 249 24.03 -3.14 11.85
CA PHE A 249 23.98 -2.28 13.04
C PHE A 249 22.54 -1.96 13.44
N LYS A 250 21.69 -1.66 12.46
CA LYS A 250 20.25 -1.40 12.66
C LYS A 250 19.55 -2.55 13.38
N TRP A 251 19.78 -3.79 12.92
CA TRP A 251 18.99 -4.95 13.34
C TRP A 251 19.60 -5.76 14.50
N ILE A 252 20.92 -5.99 14.52
CA ILE A 252 21.58 -6.77 15.59
C ILE A 252 21.83 -5.91 16.83
N GLY A 253 22.10 -4.62 16.64
CA GLY A 253 22.52 -3.71 17.71
C GLY A 253 24.02 -3.44 17.70
N ILE A 254 24.40 -2.20 17.98
CA ILE A 254 25.80 -1.74 17.91
C ILE A 254 26.68 -2.52 18.89
N ILE A 255 26.23 -2.67 20.13
CA ILE A 255 27.01 -3.32 21.20
C ILE A 255 27.20 -4.81 20.90
N GLN A 256 26.13 -5.50 20.52
CA GLN A 256 26.12 -6.92 20.22
C GLN A 256 27.03 -7.23 19.03
N LEU A 257 26.95 -6.43 17.96
CA LEU A 257 27.75 -6.63 16.77
C LEU A 257 29.23 -6.36 17.00
N VAL A 258 29.58 -5.17 17.52
CA VAL A 258 30.98 -4.74 17.68
C VAL A 258 31.69 -5.60 18.72
N PHE A 259 31.13 -5.70 19.94
CA PHE A 259 31.80 -6.44 21.01
C PHE A 259 31.63 -7.95 20.86
N GLY A 260 30.58 -8.42 20.18
CA GLY A 260 30.44 -9.83 19.81
C GLY A 260 31.52 -10.25 18.82
N ALA A 261 31.75 -9.45 17.77
CA ALA A 261 32.82 -9.71 16.81
C ALA A 261 34.21 -9.69 17.47
N LEU A 262 34.49 -8.70 18.32
CA LEU A 262 35.76 -8.63 19.07
C LEU A 262 35.94 -9.81 20.05
N GLY A 263 34.84 -10.32 20.62
CA GLY A 263 34.83 -11.51 21.47
C GLY A 263 35.11 -12.83 20.75
N THR A 264 35.25 -12.84 19.41
CA THR A 264 35.48 -14.06 18.61
C THR A 264 36.72 -14.81 19.04
N ARG A 265 37.87 -14.13 19.10
CA ARG A 265 39.14 -14.77 19.47
C ARG A 265 39.05 -15.42 20.84
N TYR A 266 38.42 -14.72 21.79
CA TYR A 266 38.21 -15.19 23.15
C TYR A 266 37.35 -16.47 23.22
N TYR A 267 36.34 -16.61 22.35
CA TYR A 267 35.50 -17.81 22.27
C TYR A 267 36.20 -18.96 21.53
N LEU A 268 36.98 -18.67 20.48
CA LEU A 268 37.72 -19.68 19.71
C LEU A 268 38.82 -20.38 20.52
N GLU A 269 39.43 -19.68 21.47
CA GLU A 269 40.50 -20.22 22.32
C GLU A 269 39.97 -21.01 23.55
N LYS A 270 38.66 -20.93 23.84
CA LYS A 270 38.03 -21.53 25.03
C LYS A 270 37.57 -22.99 24.83
N ASP A 271 36.61 -23.45 25.63
CA ASP A 271 36.02 -24.78 25.55
C ASP A 271 35.25 -25.01 24.23
N PRO A 272 35.05 -26.27 23.81
CA PRO A 272 34.44 -26.56 22.51
C PRO A 272 33.03 -26.01 22.32
N ILE A 273 32.24 -25.83 23.38
CA ILE A 273 30.87 -25.27 23.25
C ILE A 273 30.97 -23.79 22.87
N ARG A 274 31.85 -23.02 23.53
CA ARG A 274 32.10 -21.61 23.19
C ARG A 274 32.69 -21.44 21.78
N ARG A 275 33.60 -22.32 21.37
CA ARG A 275 34.08 -22.34 19.97
C ARG A 275 32.93 -22.53 18.98
N GLY A 276 32.02 -23.45 19.31
CA GLY A 276 30.77 -23.68 18.58
C GLY A 276 29.91 -22.42 18.43
N PHE A 277 29.75 -21.65 19.50
CA PHE A 277 29.03 -20.37 19.46
C PHE A 277 29.69 -19.34 18.53
N ALA A 278 31.03 -19.26 18.51
CA ALA A 278 31.73 -18.38 17.58
C ALA A 278 31.55 -18.82 16.12
N LEU A 279 31.64 -20.13 15.83
CA LEU A 279 31.38 -20.67 14.49
C LEU A 279 29.94 -20.39 14.05
N TRP A 280 28.97 -20.58 14.96
CA TRP A 280 27.57 -20.23 14.73
C TRP A 280 27.38 -18.76 14.39
N ALA A 281 27.95 -17.85 15.18
CA ALA A 281 27.86 -16.42 14.94
C ALA A 281 28.33 -16.05 13.54
N TRP A 282 29.55 -16.48 13.16
CA TRP A 282 30.13 -16.12 11.86
C TRP A 282 29.43 -16.79 10.68
N ALA A 283 29.08 -18.08 10.78
CA ALA A 283 28.34 -18.76 9.71
C ALA A 283 27.01 -18.06 9.40
N PHE A 284 26.27 -17.66 10.44
CA PHE A 284 24.98 -17.01 10.28
C PHE A 284 25.11 -15.53 9.90
N MET A 285 26.20 -14.86 10.28
CA MET A 285 26.53 -13.51 9.80
C MET A 285 26.85 -13.53 8.30
N PHE A 286 27.69 -14.45 7.81
CA PHE A 286 28.00 -14.53 6.38
C PHE A 286 26.79 -14.93 5.54
N ALA A 287 26.06 -15.97 5.96
CA ALA A 287 24.80 -16.36 5.31
C ALA A 287 23.75 -15.24 5.41
N GLY A 288 23.78 -14.47 6.49
CA GLY A 288 22.97 -13.27 6.73
C GLY A 288 23.14 -12.18 5.68
N GLY A 289 24.30 -12.11 5.02
CA GLY A 289 24.59 -11.14 3.97
C GLY A 289 23.83 -11.44 2.69
N ILE A 290 23.55 -12.73 2.45
CA ILE A 290 22.79 -13.24 1.31
C ILE A 290 21.29 -13.27 1.64
N SER A 291 20.93 -13.67 2.87
CA SER A 291 19.55 -13.78 3.32
C SER A 291 19.40 -13.33 4.77
N PHE A 292 18.58 -12.31 5.00
CA PHE A 292 18.34 -11.76 6.33
C PHE A 292 17.80 -12.80 7.34
N ARG A 293 17.22 -13.92 6.88
CA ARG A 293 16.69 -14.99 7.75
C ARG A 293 17.74 -15.65 8.65
N PHE A 294 19.01 -15.68 8.24
CA PHE A 294 20.09 -16.18 9.10
C PHE A 294 20.51 -15.14 10.15
N ARG A 295 20.42 -13.86 9.80
CA ARG A 295 20.70 -12.74 10.68
C ARG A 295 19.63 -12.59 11.76
N ASP A 296 18.35 -12.61 11.35
CA ASP A 296 17.22 -12.22 12.19
C ASP A 296 16.49 -13.41 12.82
N PRO A 297 16.55 -13.59 14.15
CA PRO A 297 17.50 -13.02 15.12
C PRO A 297 18.63 -14.01 15.47
N TYR A 298 18.82 -15.07 14.68
CA TYR A 298 19.65 -16.20 15.08
C TYR A 298 21.14 -15.87 15.21
N ALA A 299 21.69 -14.93 14.42
CA ALA A 299 23.06 -14.48 14.57
C ALA A 299 23.28 -13.63 15.84
N THR A 300 22.25 -12.89 16.29
CA THR A 300 22.32 -12.04 17.49
C THR A 300 22.52 -12.85 18.77
N ILE A 301 21.97 -14.08 18.83
CA ILE A 301 22.02 -14.94 20.02
C ILE A 301 23.46 -15.22 20.47
N PRO A 302 24.35 -15.80 19.63
CA PRO A 302 25.73 -16.03 20.04
C PRO A 302 26.52 -14.72 20.19
N LEU A 303 26.24 -13.69 19.37
CA LEU A 303 26.90 -12.39 19.48
C LEU A 303 26.66 -11.72 20.84
N ALA A 304 25.44 -11.80 21.38
CA ALA A 304 25.11 -11.27 22.72
C ALA A 304 25.90 -11.98 23.83
N ALA A 305 26.07 -13.30 23.73
CA ALA A 305 26.87 -14.08 24.67
C ALA A 305 28.36 -13.71 24.59
N MET A 306 28.89 -13.60 23.38
CA MET A 306 30.28 -13.23 23.10
C MET A 306 30.60 -11.81 23.57
N ALA A 307 29.74 -10.85 23.22
CA ALA A 307 29.84 -9.46 23.64
C ALA A 307 29.90 -9.35 25.17
N THR A 308 29.09 -10.14 25.87
CA THR A 308 29.04 -10.11 27.34
C THR A 308 30.33 -10.53 28.00
N GLU A 309 30.89 -11.69 27.64
CA GLU A 309 32.15 -12.13 28.26
C GLU A 309 33.29 -11.18 27.89
N PHE A 310 33.37 -10.69 26.64
CA PHE A 310 34.39 -9.74 26.23
C PHE A 310 34.26 -8.39 26.96
N LEU A 311 33.04 -7.86 27.10
CA LEU A 311 32.79 -6.63 27.83
C LEU A 311 33.19 -6.74 29.30
N MET A 312 32.81 -7.84 29.96
CA MET A 312 33.09 -8.03 31.39
C MET A 312 34.55 -8.32 31.68
N ASP A 313 35.25 -9.02 30.78
CA ASP A 313 36.61 -9.50 31.04
C ASP A 313 37.68 -8.52 30.52
N GLU A 314 37.44 -7.85 29.39
CA GLU A 314 38.44 -6.97 28.75
C GLU A 314 38.08 -5.49 28.83
N VAL A 315 36.81 -5.13 28.64
CA VAL A 315 36.41 -3.72 28.44
C VAL A 315 36.13 -3.01 29.76
N PHE A 316 35.20 -3.52 30.58
CA PHE A 316 34.79 -2.88 31.84
C PHE A 316 35.94 -2.72 32.85
N PRO A 317 36.83 -3.71 33.05
CA PRO A 317 37.94 -3.56 33.99
C PRO A 317 38.96 -2.50 33.54
N ARG A 318 39.12 -2.31 32.22
CA ARG A 318 40.11 -1.39 31.63
C ARG A 318 39.52 -0.05 31.19
N MET A 319 38.22 0.18 31.37
CA MET A 319 37.51 1.37 30.86
C MET A 319 38.15 2.69 31.30
N THR A 320 38.49 2.82 32.59
CA THR A 320 39.14 4.04 33.12
C THR A 320 40.47 4.31 32.43
N LEU A 321 41.26 3.27 32.16
CA LEU A 321 42.55 3.39 31.49
C LEU A 321 42.37 3.76 30.01
N LEU A 322 41.42 3.10 29.33
CA LEU A 322 41.09 3.37 27.92
C LEU A 322 40.63 4.82 27.73
N LEU A 323 39.74 5.32 28.59
CA LEU A 323 39.27 6.69 28.56
C LEU A 323 40.42 7.67 28.85
N ARG A 324 41.25 7.41 29.87
CA ARG A 324 42.39 8.27 30.16
C ARG A 324 43.34 8.40 28.96
N LYS A 325 43.72 7.28 28.35
CA LYS A 325 44.63 7.24 27.20
C LYS A 325 44.03 7.93 25.97
N SER A 326 42.73 7.73 25.70
CA SER A 326 42.06 8.30 24.54
C SER A 326 41.95 9.83 24.58
N PHE A 327 41.99 10.42 25.77
CA PHE A 327 41.87 11.87 25.98
C PHE A 327 43.18 12.53 26.45
N GLU A 328 44.30 11.80 26.45
CA GLU A 328 45.60 12.26 26.94
C GLU A 328 46.20 13.36 26.05
N ASP A 329 45.99 13.25 24.73
CA ASP A 329 46.57 14.17 23.73
C ASP A 329 45.67 15.37 23.38
N VAL A 330 44.49 15.50 24.00
CA VAL A 330 43.54 16.58 23.69
C VAL A 330 44.13 17.94 24.10
N LYS A 331 44.17 18.90 23.17
CA LYS A 331 44.68 20.28 23.38
C LYS A 331 43.56 21.31 23.12
N GLY A 332 43.71 22.51 23.68
CA GLY A 332 42.76 23.63 23.48
C GLY A 332 41.98 24.03 24.74
N PHE A 333 41.09 25.01 24.60
CA PHE A 333 40.26 25.52 25.70
C PHE A 333 39.37 24.38 26.26
N GLY A 334 39.45 24.11 27.57
CA GLY A 334 38.73 23.02 28.23
C GLY A 334 39.45 21.66 28.28
N ALA A 335 40.62 21.51 27.63
CA ALA A 335 41.36 20.24 27.62
C ALA A 335 41.77 19.74 29.02
N GLY A 336 42.17 20.64 29.92
CA GLY A 336 42.51 20.29 31.31
C GLY A 336 41.30 19.77 32.10
N TRP A 337 40.11 20.32 31.85
CA TRP A 337 38.87 19.84 32.44
C TRP A 337 38.49 18.45 31.91
N ILE A 338 38.58 18.23 30.59
CA ILE A 338 38.30 16.94 29.95
C ILE A 338 39.21 15.85 30.53
N ARG A 339 40.53 16.07 30.58
CA ARG A 339 41.49 15.10 31.16
C ARG A 339 41.19 14.79 32.63
N LYS A 340 40.78 15.80 33.41
CA LYS A 340 40.41 15.63 34.82
C LYS A 340 39.12 14.83 34.99
N VAL A 341 38.15 15.01 34.10
CA VAL A 341 36.86 14.29 34.13
C VAL A 341 37.03 12.85 33.67
N THR A 342 37.76 12.61 32.58
CA THR A 342 37.95 11.27 31.99
C THR A 342 38.79 10.33 32.86
N ALA A 343 39.64 10.88 33.73
CA ALA A 343 40.40 10.12 34.72
C ALA A 343 39.55 9.64 35.93
N LYS A 344 38.32 10.16 36.11
CA LYS A 344 37.47 9.77 37.25
C LYS A 344 36.80 8.42 37.01
N LYS A 345 36.82 7.55 38.03
CA LYS A 345 36.09 6.28 38.03
C LYS A 345 34.57 6.45 37.84
N SER A 346 34.00 7.55 38.33
CA SER A 346 32.58 7.87 38.14
C SER A 346 32.24 8.12 36.67
N PHE A 347 33.14 8.74 35.89
CA PHE A 347 32.95 8.94 34.47
C PHE A 347 33.02 7.61 33.70
N ALA A 348 34.00 6.76 34.00
CA ALA A 348 34.07 5.41 33.44
C ALA A 348 32.80 4.58 33.75
N THR A 349 32.27 4.72 34.97
CA THR A 349 31.00 4.08 35.36
C THR A 349 29.82 4.63 34.55
N ALA A 350 29.76 5.95 34.32
CA ALA A 350 28.73 6.56 33.48
C ALA A 350 28.81 6.08 32.02
N VAL A 351 30.01 5.94 31.46
CA VAL A 351 30.22 5.39 30.11
C VAL A 351 29.76 3.93 30.03
N ILE A 352 30.10 3.10 31.04
CA ILE A 352 29.61 1.72 31.10
C ILE A 352 28.08 1.68 31.18
N MET A 353 27.46 2.51 32.03
CA MET A 353 26.00 2.59 32.13
C MET A 353 25.37 3.03 30.80
N LEU A 354 25.97 3.98 30.09
CA LEU A 354 25.54 4.40 28.76
C LEU A 354 25.63 3.25 27.75
N MET A 355 26.75 2.52 27.72
CA MET A 355 26.92 1.34 26.85
C MET A 355 25.88 0.26 27.14
N LEU A 356 25.53 0.05 28.40
CA LEU A 356 24.47 -0.89 28.81
C LEU A 356 23.06 -0.40 28.48
N PHE A 357 22.87 0.93 28.42
CA PHE A 357 21.60 1.55 28.05
C PHE A 357 21.36 1.57 26.52
N VAL A 358 22.43 1.61 25.71
CA VAL A 358 22.32 1.65 24.23
C VAL A 358 21.45 0.54 23.66
N PRO A 359 21.62 -0.76 24.01
CA PRO A 359 20.74 -1.83 23.56
C PRO A 359 19.27 -1.59 23.90
N PHE A 360 18.98 -1.16 25.13
CA PHE A 360 17.63 -0.84 25.58
C PHE A 360 17.01 0.29 24.75
N ALA A 361 17.75 1.38 24.56
CA ALA A 361 17.30 2.52 23.76
C ALA A 361 17.09 2.14 22.29
N GLN A 362 18.05 1.40 21.69
CA GLN A 362 17.98 0.96 20.30
C GLN A 362 16.82 -0.02 20.07
N GLY A 363 16.62 -0.96 20.99
CA GLY A 363 15.50 -1.90 20.96
C GLY A 363 14.14 -1.21 21.07
N THR A 364 14.00 -0.27 22.02
CA THR A 364 12.77 0.52 22.20
C THR A 364 12.47 1.38 20.98
N TYR A 365 13.49 2.07 20.46
CA TYR A 365 13.37 2.84 19.22
C TYR A 365 12.98 1.95 18.03
N GLY A 366 13.60 0.77 17.90
CA GLY A 366 13.28 -0.20 16.86
C GLY A 366 11.84 -0.69 16.94
N ALA A 367 11.35 -1.02 18.15
CA ALA A 367 9.96 -1.42 18.37
C ALA A 367 8.96 -0.34 17.96
N PHE A 368 9.30 0.94 18.18
CA PHE A 368 8.43 2.07 17.85
C PHE A 368 8.50 2.46 16.36
N LYS A 369 9.71 2.53 15.78
CA LYS A 369 9.96 3.14 14.47
C LYS A 369 10.02 2.14 13.32
N TYR A 370 10.46 0.91 13.56
CA TYR A 370 10.61 -0.10 12.49
C TYR A 370 9.32 -0.88 12.25
N ILE A 371 8.34 -0.74 13.14
CA ILE A 371 7.04 -1.40 13.06
C ILE A 371 5.97 -0.31 13.03
N ASN A 372 5.46 -0.04 11.82
CA ASN A 372 4.40 0.93 11.60
C ASN A 372 3.12 0.18 11.24
N PRO A 373 2.01 0.39 11.98
CA PRO A 373 0.74 -0.19 11.60
C PRO A 373 0.31 0.38 10.23
N PRO A 374 -0.40 -0.42 9.41
CA PRO A 374 -1.02 0.07 8.17
C PRO A 374 -1.95 1.25 8.47
N THR A 375 -2.03 2.23 7.57
CA THR A 375 -2.98 3.35 7.69
C THR A 375 -4.41 2.86 7.46
N ILE A 376 -5.35 3.30 8.31
CA ILE A 376 -6.77 2.91 8.31
C ILE A 376 -7.55 3.55 7.14
N SER A 377 -6.88 4.20 6.19
CA SER A 377 -7.52 4.94 5.10
C SER A 377 -8.41 4.06 4.21
N ASP A 378 -8.19 2.73 4.22
CA ASP A 378 -8.97 1.74 3.47
C ASP A 378 -10.05 1.04 4.30
N LYS A 379 -10.29 1.41 5.57
CA LYS A 379 -11.25 0.71 6.45
C LYS A 379 -12.65 0.63 5.85
N GLU A 380 -13.12 1.73 5.29
CA GLU A 380 -14.41 1.79 4.61
C GLU A 380 -14.46 0.83 3.42
N ALA A 381 -13.39 0.76 2.64
CA ALA A 381 -13.31 -0.15 1.51
C ALA A 381 -13.29 -1.63 1.96
N TYR A 382 -12.57 -1.95 3.05
CA TYR A 382 -12.61 -3.29 3.63
C TYR A 382 -13.99 -3.63 4.20
N GLN A 383 -14.65 -2.68 4.86
CA GLN A 383 -16.02 -2.86 5.36
C GLN A 383 -16.98 -3.11 4.19
N TRP A 384 -16.87 -2.32 3.12
CA TRP A 384 -17.65 -2.52 1.90
C TRP A 384 -17.44 -3.93 1.33
N VAL A 385 -16.20 -4.43 1.28
CA VAL A 385 -15.93 -5.80 0.83
C VAL A 385 -16.64 -6.84 1.70
N ILE A 386 -16.60 -6.68 3.03
CA ILE A 386 -17.24 -7.62 3.96
C ILE A 386 -18.76 -7.66 3.72
N ASP A 387 -19.37 -6.49 3.57
CA ASP A 387 -20.82 -6.35 3.51
C ASP A 387 -21.40 -6.69 2.12
N ASN A 388 -20.62 -6.51 1.05
CA ASN A 388 -21.13 -6.56 -0.34
C ASN A 388 -20.53 -7.68 -1.20
N THR A 389 -19.62 -8.50 -0.68
CA THR A 389 -19.03 -9.62 -1.45
C THR A 389 -19.31 -10.97 -0.81
N PRO A 390 -19.51 -12.05 -1.59
CA PRO A 390 -19.63 -13.41 -1.06
C PRO A 390 -18.37 -13.85 -0.29
N GLU A 391 -18.51 -14.65 0.77
CA GLU A 391 -17.38 -15.14 1.59
C GLU A 391 -16.29 -15.89 0.78
N ASN A 392 -16.71 -16.56 -0.29
CA ASN A 392 -15.82 -17.32 -1.18
C ASN A 392 -15.23 -16.49 -2.33
N ALA A 393 -15.53 -15.19 -2.41
CA ALA A 393 -15.05 -14.30 -3.46
C ALA A 393 -13.52 -14.24 -3.47
N THR A 394 -12.96 -14.15 -4.69
CA THR A 394 -11.51 -13.92 -4.88
C THR A 394 -11.29 -12.49 -5.32
N ILE A 395 -10.51 -11.75 -4.54
CA ILE A 395 -10.19 -10.35 -4.78
C ILE A 395 -8.77 -10.27 -5.33
N LEU A 396 -8.65 -9.73 -6.54
CA LEU A 396 -7.38 -9.39 -7.14
C LEU A 396 -6.86 -8.10 -6.51
N VAL A 397 -5.78 -8.22 -5.74
CA VAL A 397 -5.07 -7.11 -5.09
C VAL A 397 -3.59 -7.21 -5.39
N TRP A 398 -2.84 -6.10 -5.34
CA TRP A 398 -1.38 -6.18 -5.50
C TRP A 398 -0.76 -7.14 -4.45
N TRP A 399 0.33 -7.82 -4.80
CA TRP A 399 0.78 -9.02 -4.08
C TRP A 399 1.16 -8.78 -2.61
N ASP A 400 1.54 -7.57 -2.24
CA ASP A 400 1.85 -7.18 -0.86
C ASP A 400 0.59 -6.86 -0.02
N MET A 401 -0.53 -6.56 -0.67
CA MET A 401 -1.83 -6.27 -0.06
C MET A 401 -2.66 -7.52 0.23
N GLY A 402 -2.29 -8.68 -0.34
CA GLY A 402 -3.02 -9.94 -0.12
C GLY A 402 -3.21 -10.29 1.35
N TYR A 403 -2.15 -10.13 2.15
CA TYR A 403 -2.19 -10.34 3.60
C TYR A 403 -3.24 -9.45 4.31
N LEU A 404 -3.35 -8.19 3.89
CA LEU A 404 -4.30 -7.23 4.46
C LEU A 404 -5.73 -7.56 4.06
N ILE A 405 -5.95 -7.85 2.77
CA ILE A 405 -7.28 -8.13 2.24
C ILE A 405 -7.84 -9.38 2.87
N ILE A 406 -7.09 -10.49 2.87
CA ILE A 406 -7.57 -11.73 3.50
C ILE A 406 -7.78 -11.49 5.00
N GLY A 407 -6.82 -10.87 5.69
CA GLY A 407 -6.89 -10.76 7.15
C GLY A 407 -7.87 -9.73 7.71
N ASN A 408 -8.36 -8.79 6.89
CA ASN A 408 -9.41 -7.85 7.27
C ASN A 408 -10.79 -8.24 6.76
N THR A 409 -10.89 -8.89 5.59
CA THR A 409 -12.18 -9.14 4.91
C THR A 409 -12.59 -10.61 4.89
N HIS A 410 -11.67 -11.51 5.26
CA HIS A 410 -11.83 -12.96 5.17
C HIS A 410 -12.09 -13.49 3.74
N ARG A 411 -11.96 -12.65 2.70
CA ARG A 411 -12.06 -13.04 1.29
C ARG A 411 -10.74 -13.58 0.78
N LYS A 412 -10.77 -14.34 -0.31
CA LYS A 412 -9.56 -14.94 -0.89
C LYS A 412 -8.81 -13.88 -1.71
N ASP A 413 -7.49 -13.99 -1.78
CA ASP A 413 -6.70 -13.35 -2.85
C ASP A 413 -6.08 -14.41 -3.76
N VAL A 414 -5.44 -14.01 -4.86
CA VAL A 414 -4.85 -14.97 -5.82
C VAL A 414 -3.54 -15.60 -5.30
N VAL A 415 -2.63 -14.79 -4.77
CA VAL A 415 -1.23 -15.18 -4.50
C VAL A 415 -1.07 -15.81 -3.12
N ILE A 416 -1.55 -15.16 -2.06
CA ILE A 416 -1.42 -15.66 -0.68
C ILE A 416 -2.35 -16.85 -0.47
N TRP A 417 -3.53 -16.87 -1.08
CA TRP A 417 -4.39 -18.06 -1.01
C TRP A 417 -3.71 -19.28 -1.61
N LYS A 418 -3.17 -19.13 -2.83
CA LYS A 418 -2.42 -20.20 -3.51
C LYS A 418 -1.22 -20.63 -2.66
N LYS A 419 -0.40 -19.68 -2.19
CA LYS A 419 0.85 -19.98 -1.47
C LYS A 419 0.62 -20.54 -0.06
N VAL A 420 -0.16 -19.86 0.76
CA VAL A 420 -0.24 -20.12 2.20
C VAL A 420 -1.46 -20.95 2.58
N TYR A 421 -2.65 -20.54 2.14
CA TYR A 421 -3.90 -21.17 2.58
C TYR A 421 -4.08 -22.57 2.03
N GLN A 422 -3.71 -22.83 0.77
CA GLN A 422 -3.71 -24.19 0.23
C GLN A 422 -2.74 -25.11 1.00
N GLY A 423 -1.56 -24.62 1.37
CA GLY A 423 -0.63 -25.41 2.19
C GLY A 423 -1.14 -25.71 3.59
N PHE A 424 -1.87 -24.77 4.21
CA PHE A 424 -2.35 -24.92 5.59
C PHE A 424 -3.66 -25.70 5.71
N PHE A 425 -4.60 -25.48 4.80
CA PHE A 425 -5.96 -26.06 4.84
C PHE A 425 -6.23 -27.12 3.77
N GLY A 426 -5.30 -27.33 2.83
CA GLY A 426 -5.47 -28.26 1.71
C GLY A 426 -4.16 -28.92 1.27
N GLU A 427 -3.99 -29.10 -0.03
CA GLU A 427 -2.75 -29.60 -0.62
C GLU A 427 -1.80 -28.43 -0.95
N ALA A 428 -0.56 -28.52 -0.46
CA ALA A 428 0.43 -27.48 -0.67
C ALA A 428 0.82 -27.39 -2.17
N PRO A 429 0.85 -26.19 -2.77
CA PRO A 429 1.31 -26.05 -4.14
C PRO A 429 2.81 -26.36 -4.26
N THR A 430 3.22 -26.76 -5.44
CA THR A 430 4.64 -26.78 -5.80
C THR A 430 5.20 -25.35 -5.91
N ALA A 431 6.52 -25.21 -5.78
CA ALA A 431 7.18 -23.91 -5.96
C ALA A 431 6.95 -23.32 -7.37
N MET A 432 6.86 -24.19 -8.39
CA MET A 432 6.58 -23.80 -9.77
C MET A 432 5.16 -23.24 -9.91
N GLU A 433 4.15 -23.90 -9.35
CA GLU A 433 2.78 -23.39 -9.37
C GLU A 433 2.64 -22.05 -8.63
N ALA A 434 3.28 -21.92 -7.47
CA ALA A 434 3.29 -20.68 -6.70
C ALA A 434 3.99 -19.52 -7.46
N SER A 435 5.05 -19.83 -8.22
CA SER A 435 5.73 -18.86 -9.08
C SER A 435 4.88 -18.48 -10.29
N GLN A 436 4.22 -19.45 -10.92
CA GLN A 436 3.33 -19.19 -12.05
C GLN A 436 2.14 -18.32 -11.63
N ALA A 437 1.53 -18.61 -10.48
CA ALA A 437 0.43 -17.80 -9.95
C ALA A 437 0.86 -16.35 -9.68
N TYR A 438 2.08 -16.13 -9.20
CA TYR A 438 2.64 -14.79 -9.03
C TYR A 438 2.87 -14.09 -10.37
N ASN A 439 3.43 -14.78 -11.36
CA ASN A 439 3.68 -14.19 -12.68
C ASN A 439 2.37 -13.85 -13.40
N ASP A 440 1.39 -14.76 -13.39
CA ASP A 440 0.06 -14.52 -13.94
C ASP A 440 -0.63 -13.35 -13.23
N HIS A 441 -0.47 -13.25 -11.90
CA HIS A 441 -0.98 -12.14 -11.09
C HIS A 441 -0.40 -10.79 -11.50
N VAL A 442 0.92 -10.71 -11.72
CA VAL A 442 1.56 -9.49 -12.22
C VAL A 442 1.00 -9.11 -13.60
N VAL A 443 0.84 -10.09 -14.50
CA VAL A 443 0.27 -9.86 -15.84
C VAL A 443 -1.16 -9.31 -15.77
N MET A 444 -2.00 -9.81 -14.86
CA MET A 444 -3.38 -9.32 -14.68
C MET A 444 -3.43 -7.83 -14.35
N PHE A 445 -2.43 -7.30 -13.66
CA PHE A 445 -2.33 -5.87 -13.36
C PHE A 445 -1.57 -5.07 -14.41
N SER A 446 -0.55 -5.65 -15.03
CA SER A 446 0.43 -4.91 -15.82
C SER A 446 0.19 -4.90 -17.33
N SER A 447 -0.76 -5.70 -17.83
CA SER A 447 -0.97 -5.88 -19.25
C SER A 447 -2.18 -5.10 -19.76
N ASN A 448 -2.01 -4.47 -20.93
CA ASN A 448 -3.08 -3.90 -21.74
C ASN A 448 -3.69 -4.91 -22.74
N GLN A 449 -3.20 -6.16 -22.78
CA GLN A 449 -3.78 -7.24 -23.57
C GLN A 449 -5.04 -7.78 -22.87
N ARG A 450 -6.15 -7.08 -23.06
CA ARG A 450 -7.45 -7.31 -22.40
C ARG A 450 -7.87 -8.78 -22.34
N GLU A 451 -7.91 -9.47 -23.48
CA GLU A 451 -8.27 -10.90 -23.57
C GLU A 451 -7.40 -11.82 -22.72
N ARG A 452 -6.09 -11.56 -22.67
CA ARG A 452 -5.16 -12.32 -21.84
C ARG A 452 -5.45 -12.10 -20.36
N VAL A 453 -5.77 -10.86 -19.97
CA VAL A 453 -6.12 -10.53 -18.59
C VAL A 453 -7.43 -11.20 -18.19
N TYR A 454 -8.47 -11.15 -19.03
CA TYR A 454 -9.74 -11.82 -18.76
C TYR A 454 -9.56 -13.33 -18.59
N PHE A 455 -8.79 -13.97 -19.49
CA PHE A 455 -8.49 -15.39 -19.40
C PHE A 455 -7.83 -15.75 -18.06
N LEU A 456 -6.85 -14.96 -17.61
CA LEU A 456 -6.19 -15.18 -16.33
C LEU A 456 -7.13 -14.93 -15.15
N MET A 457 -7.95 -13.88 -15.18
CA MET A 457 -8.95 -13.62 -14.14
C MET A 457 -9.96 -14.77 -14.02
N LYS A 458 -10.44 -15.32 -15.15
CA LYS A 458 -11.29 -16.53 -15.19
C LYS A 458 -10.55 -17.74 -14.61
N LYS A 459 -9.28 -17.97 -15.01
CA LYS A 459 -8.44 -19.08 -14.51
C LYS A 459 -8.28 -19.05 -12.99
N TYR A 460 -8.17 -17.87 -12.37
CA TYR A 460 -8.01 -17.71 -10.92
C TYR A 460 -9.32 -17.41 -10.18
N ASN A 461 -10.47 -17.49 -10.87
CA ASN A 461 -11.80 -17.20 -10.31
C ASN A 461 -11.89 -15.83 -9.62
N VAL A 462 -11.23 -14.82 -10.20
CA VAL A 462 -11.29 -13.43 -9.72
C VAL A 462 -12.71 -12.92 -9.85
N SER A 463 -13.26 -12.37 -8.78
CA SER A 463 -14.61 -11.79 -8.73
C SER A 463 -14.56 -10.26 -8.59
N TYR A 464 -13.57 -9.75 -7.85
CA TYR A 464 -13.39 -8.32 -7.63
C TYR A 464 -11.92 -7.93 -7.77
N ILE A 465 -11.66 -6.66 -8.06
CA ILE A 465 -10.34 -6.05 -8.11
C ILE A 465 -10.33 -4.90 -7.12
N PHE A 466 -9.35 -4.86 -6.22
CA PHE A 466 -9.16 -3.76 -5.28
C PHE A 466 -7.83 -3.06 -5.59
N VAL A 467 -7.87 -1.72 -5.71
CA VAL A 467 -6.70 -0.89 -5.94
C VAL A 467 -6.75 0.33 -5.03
N ASP A 468 -5.71 0.52 -4.21
CA ASP A 468 -5.53 1.72 -3.39
C ASP A 468 -4.78 2.83 -4.16
N LYS A 469 -4.79 4.05 -3.60
CA LYS A 469 -4.10 5.22 -4.16
C LYS A 469 -2.61 5.03 -4.42
N THR A 470 -1.93 4.32 -3.53
CA THR A 470 -0.50 4.08 -3.63
C THR A 470 -0.20 3.16 -4.80
N ARG A 471 -0.93 2.05 -4.93
CA ARG A 471 -0.72 1.05 -5.99
C ARG A 471 -1.22 1.57 -7.34
N LEU A 472 -2.27 2.39 -7.36
CA LEU A 472 -2.71 3.06 -8.58
C LEU A 472 -1.61 3.94 -9.20
N SER A 473 -0.72 4.52 -8.38
CA SER A 473 0.43 5.30 -8.86
C SER A 473 1.57 4.45 -9.47
N TYR A 474 1.54 3.11 -9.31
CA TYR A 474 2.55 2.26 -9.91
C TYR A 474 2.33 2.23 -11.42
N GLY A 475 3.33 2.67 -12.20
CA GLY A 475 3.21 2.78 -13.66
C GLY A 475 2.72 1.49 -14.33
N LEU A 476 3.15 0.33 -13.85
CA LEU A 476 2.68 -0.96 -14.35
C LEU A 476 1.18 -1.19 -14.11
N ILE A 477 0.62 -0.75 -12.97
CA ILE A 477 -0.81 -0.90 -12.68
C ILE A 477 -1.61 0.15 -13.45
N LYS A 478 -1.12 1.39 -13.43
CA LYS A 478 -1.72 2.55 -14.07
C LYS A 478 -1.90 2.36 -15.57
N TYR A 479 -0.81 2.03 -16.27
CA TYR A 479 -0.79 1.81 -17.72
C TYR A 479 -1.12 0.36 -18.13
N GLY A 480 -1.51 -0.47 -17.16
CA GLY A 480 -1.95 -1.84 -17.36
C GLY A 480 -3.47 -1.94 -17.22
N LEU A 481 -3.93 -2.66 -16.20
CA LEU A 481 -5.36 -2.90 -15.94
C LEU A 481 -6.17 -1.60 -15.73
N MET A 482 -5.58 -0.61 -15.05
CA MET A 482 -6.29 0.63 -14.72
C MET A 482 -6.42 1.59 -15.90
N GLU A 483 -5.76 1.31 -17.02
CA GLU A 483 -5.91 2.07 -18.26
C GLU A 483 -7.29 1.81 -18.89
N TYR A 484 -7.84 0.60 -18.76
CA TYR A 484 -9.08 0.22 -19.44
C TYR A 484 -10.23 -0.23 -18.54
N ALA A 485 -9.95 -0.69 -17.32
CA ALA A 485 -11.02 -1.03 -16.36
C ALA A 485 -12.07 0.07 -16.16
N PRO A 486 -11.73 1.38 -16.16
CA PRO A 486 -12.71 2.46 -16.04
C PRO A 486 -13.82 2.41 -17.10
N TYR A 487 -13.52 2.06 -18.35
CA TYR A 487 -14.49 2.12 -19.45
C TYR A 487 -14.96 0.77 -20.00
N ASP A 488 -14.16 -0.27 -19.81
CA ASP A 488 -14.45 -1.62 -20.30
C ASP A 488 -15.66 -2.25 -19.57
N THR A 489 -16.53 -2.95 -20.30
CA THR A 489 -17.77 -3.51 -19.74
C THR A 489 -17.54 -4.75 -18.86
N HIS A 490 -16.36 -5.38 -18.93
CA HIS A 490 -15.98 -6.48 -18.02
C HIS A 490 -15.71 -6.00 -16.59
N PHE A 491 -15.62 -4.69 -16.35
CA PHE A 491 -15.34 -4.15 -15.02
C PHE A 491 -16.43 -3.16 -14.64
N LYS A 492 -17.17 -3.46 -13.58
CA LYS A 492 -18.14 -2.53 -13.00
C LYS A 492 -17.53 -1.92 -11.74
N LEU A 493 -17.45 -0.59 -11.67
CA LEU A 493 -16.99 0.09 -10.46
C LEU A 493 -18.11 0.04 -9.41
N GLU A 494 -17.87 -0.68 -8.31
CA GLU A 494 -18.87 -0.90 -7.25
C GLU A 494 -18.64 0.02 -6.04
N PHE A 495 -17.38 0.42 -5.82
CA PHE A 495 -17.00 1.30 -4.71
C PHE A 495 -15.83 2.20 -5.09
N CYS A 496 -15.90 3.46 -4.68
CA CYS A 496 -14.79 4.40 -4.72
C CYS A 496 -14.94 5.47 -3.64
N ASN A 497 -13.83 5.96 -3.09
CA ASN A 497 -13.85 7.00 -2.04
C ASN A 497 -12.69 8.00 -2.14
N GLY A 498 -12.03 8.10 -3.30
CA GLY A 498 -10.82 8.91 -3.52
C GLY A 498 -9.53 8.33 -2.93
N ASN A 499 -9.60 7.24 -2.16
CA ASN A 499 -8.43 6.55 -1.61
C ASN A 499 -8.32 5.10 -2.10
N ALA A 500 -9.43 4.41 -2.33
CA ALA A 500 -9.49 3.07 -2.89
C ALA A 500 -10.63 2.96 -3.91
N GLN A 501 -10.51 1.97 -4.79
CA GLN A 501 -11.53 1.61 -5.77
C GLN A 501 -11.68 0.10 -5.86
N ILE A 502 -12.92 -0.36 -6.03
CA ILE A 502 -13.27 -1.77 -6.14
C ILE A 502 -14.10 -1.99 -7.39
N TYR A 503 -13.58 -2.81 -8.30
CA TYR A 503 -14.31 -3.23 -9.48
C TYR A 503 -14.81 -4.66 -9.29
N ARG A 504 -16.05 -4.94 -9.71
CA ARG A 504 -16.51 -6.29 -9.98
C ARG A 504 -16.06 -6.71 -11.38
N PHE A 505 -15.43 -7.88 -11.48
CA PHE A 505 -15.10 -8.49 -12.76
C PHE A 505 -16.29 -9.30 -13.26
N ILE A 506 -16.71 -9.04 -14.49
CA ILE A 506 -17.83 -9.68 -15.17
C ILE A 506 -17.24 -10.44 -16.36
N PRO A 507 -17.03 -11.77 -16.24
CA PRO A 507 -16.39 -12.59 -17.28
C PRO A 507 -17.04 -12.52 -18.65
N GLU A 508 -18.37 -12.33 -18.68
CA GLU A 508 -19.19 -12.21 -19.87
C GLU A 508 -20.19 -11.07 -19.62
N PRO A 509 -19.86 -9.82 -19.99
CA PRO A 509 -20.75 -8.70 -19.75
C PRO A 509 -21.97 -8.77 -20.66
N GLU A 510 -23.12 -8.33 -20.15
CA GLU A 510 -24.37 -8.24 -20.91
C GLU A 510 -24.26 -7.21 -22.05
N LEU A 511 -23.56 -6.11 -21.79
CA LEU A 511 -23.28 -5.07 -22.79
C LEU A 511 -21.93 -5.32 -23.48
N LYS A 512 -21.98 -5.53 -24.80
CA LYS A 512 -20.79 -5.73 -25.66
C LYS A 512 -20.81 -4.72 -26.81
N PRO A 513 -19.68 -4.06 -27.14
CA PRO A 513 -19.63 -3.10 -28.24
C PRO A 513 -19.96 -3.79 -29.56
N VAL A 514 -20.92 -3.22 -30.29
CA VAL A 514 -21.35 -3.73 -31.60
C VAL A 514 -20.25 -3.52 -32.64
N ASP A 515 -19.65 -2.33 -32.66
CA ASP A 515 -18.50 -1.98 -33.48
C ASP A 515 -17.41 -1.30 -32.62
N PRO A 516 -16.26 -1.93 -32.41
CA PRO A 516 -15.15 -1.33 -31.66
C PRO A 516 -14.36 -0.30 -32.48
N PHE A 517 -14.63 -0.13 -33.78
CA PHE A 517 -13.87 0.75 -34.65
C PHE A 517 -14.38 2.20 -34.61
N PRO A 518 -13.51 3.19 -34.91
CA PRO A 518 -13.91 4.58 -35.07
C PRO A 518 -14.84 4.78 -36.28
N LEU A 519 -15.75 5.75 -36.20
CA LEU A 519 -16.63 6.11 -37.33
C LEU A 519 -15.81 6.70 -38.49
N ASN A 520 -16.18 6.32 -39.73
CA ASN A 520 -15.63 6.90 -40.95
C ASN A 520 -16.70 7.73 -41.66
N TYR A 521 -16.64 9.06 -41.50
CA TYR A 521 -17.64 10.00 -42.00
C TYR A 521 -17.04 11.00 -42.99
N THR A 522 -17.67 11.17 -44.16
CA THR A 522 -17.15 11.99 -45.28
C THR A 522 -18.12 13.11 -45.70
N GLY A 523 -18.80 13.75 -44.75
CA GLY A 523 -19.76 14.84 -45.01
C GLY A 523 -19.32 16.21 -44.45
N THR A 524 -20.25 17.16 -44.35
CA THR A 524 -19.97 18.57 -43.94
C THR A 524 -19.22 18.71 -42.62
N TYR A 525 -19.46 17.79 -41.68
CA TYR A 525 -18.86 17.76 -40.35
C TYR A 525 -17.63 16.84 -40.25
N GLU A 526 -17.03 16.45 -41.38
CA GLU A 526 -15.84 15.59 -41.43
C GLU A 526 -14.68 16.07 -40.54
N PRO A 527 -14.32 17.37 -40.49
CA PRO A 527 -13.25 17.84 -39.60
C PRO A 527 -13.53 17.54 -38.12
N LEU A 528 -14.76 17.79 -37.67
CA LEU A 528 -15.18 17.51 -36.29
C LEU A 528 -15.18 16.00 -36.00
N ILE A 529 -15.80 15.19 -36.85
CA ILE A 529 -15.88 13.74 -36.60
C ILE A 529 -14.51 13.09 -36.65
N SER A 530 -13.68 13.46 -37.63
CA SER A 530 -12.29 12.97 -37.73
C SER A 530 -11.45 13.36 -36.52
N PHE A 531 -11.78 14.45 -35.84
CA PHE A 531 -11.16 14.81 -34.56
C PHE A 531 -11.70 13.95 -33.40
N LEU A 532 -13.02 13.83 -33.25
CA LEU A 532 -13.64 13.14 -32.10
C LEU A 532 -13.33 11.64 -32.10
N GLU A 533 -13.40 11.00 -33.27
CA GLU A 533 -13.21 9.56 -33.44
C GLU A 533 -11.78 9.09 -33.14
N LYS A 534 -10.83 10.02 -33.05
CA LYS A 534 -9.46 9.75 -32.58
C LYS A 534 -9.40 9.38 -31.09
N PHE A 535 -10.38 9.79 -30.30
CA PHE A 535 -10.47 9.54 -28.86
C PHE A 535 -11.32 8.31 -28.51
N TRP A 536 -11.79 7.58 -29.51
CA TRP A 536 -12.61 6.40 -29.34
C TRP A 536 -11.78 5.22 -28.80
N THR A 537 -12.16 4.69 -27.62
CA THR A 537 -11.43 3.60 -26.93
C THR A 537 -11.87 2.20 -27.33
N GLY A 538 -12.89 2.10 -28.18
CA GLY A 538 -13.68 0.89 -28.43
C GLY A 538 -14.93 0.77 -27.53
N TYR A 539 -15.06 1.61 -26.49
CA TYR A 539 -16.19 1.61 -25.56
C TYR A 539 -16.76 3.01 -25.30
N ASN A 540 -15.89 4.00 -25.16
CA ASN A 540 -16.23 5.38 -24.84
C ASN A 540 -15.22 6.35 -25.48
N TYR A 541 -15.41 7.66 -25.27
CA TYR A 541 -14.46 8.69 -25.63
C TYR A 541 -13.68 9.14 -24.39
N ALA A 542 -12.35 9.19 -24.48
CA ALA A 542 -11.47 9.57 -23.37
C ALA A 542 -10.22 10.31 -23.86
N ASP A 543 -9.75 11.29 -23.06
CA ASP A 543 -8.50 12.03 -23.33
C ASP A 543 -7.24 11.19 -23.04
N PHE A 544 -6.11 11.60 -23.62
CA PHE A 544 -4.80 10.94 -23.49
C PHE A 544 -3.98 11.43 -22.29
N ASP A 545 -4.53 11.29 -21.10
CA ASP A 545 -3.87 11.72 -19.86
C ASP A 545 -3.70 10.60 -18.82
N ASP A 546 -3.53 10.99 -17.56
CA ASP A 546 -3.41 10.09 -16.41
C ASP A 546 -4.66 10.09 -15.51
N ARG A 547 -5.79 10.65 -15.97
CA ARG A 547 -7.04 10.77 -15.21
C ARG A 547 -7.90 9.52 -15.35
N TYR A 548 -9.06 9.53 -14.69
CA TYR A 548 -10.02 8.44 -14.73
C TYR A 548 -10.68 8.32 -16.11
N LYS A 549 -10.33 7.26 -16.84
CA LYS A 549 -10.64 7.10 -18.26
C LYS A 549 -12.11 6.89 -18.63
N ALA A 550 -13.03 6.83 -17.66
CA ALA A 550 -14.45 6.72 -17.98
C ALA A 550 -15.02 8.02 -18.58
N TYR A 551 -14.56 9.20 -18.16
CA TYR A 551 -15.04 10.49 -18.67
C TYR A 551 -16.56 10.59 -18.89
N PHE A 552 -17.37 10.25 -17.88
CA PHE A 552 -18.83 10.18 -18.04
C PHE A 552 -19.45 11.48 -18.55
N ASN A 553 -18.99 12.64 -18.04
CA ASN A 553 -19.49 13.94 -18.49
C ASN A 553 -19.20 14.20 -19.97
N LEU A 554 -18.00 13.87 -20.46
CA LEU A 554 -17.63 14.05 -21.86
C LEU A 554 -18.47 13.15 -22.75
N ASN A 555 -18.67 11.90 -22.35
CA ASN A 555 -19.49 10.95 -23.10
C ASN A 555 -20.97 11.36 -23.14
N ALA A 556 -21.48 11.99 -22.08
CA ALA A 556 -22.83 12.57 -22.09
C ALA A 556 -22.95 13.79 -23.02
N TRP A 557 -21.92 14.63 -23.11
CA TRP A 557 -21.85 15.70 -24.10
C TRP A 557 -21.71 15.17 -25.53
N MET A 558 -20.98 14.07 -25.72
CA MET A 558 -20.92 13.35 -27.00
C MET A 558 -22.28 12.82 -27.43
N VAL A 559 -23.08 12.27 -26.50
CA VAL A 559 -24.48 11.89 -26.76
C VAL A 559 -25.28 13.07 -27.31
N LYS A 560 -25.22 14.22 -26.65
CA LYS A 560 -25.95 15.43 -27.11
C LYS A 560 -25.47 15.90 -28.48
N LEU A 561 -24.15 15.92 -28.69
CA LEU A 561 -23.52 16.33 -29.95
C LEU A 561 -23.90 15.39 -31.11
N TYR A 562 -23.78 14.07 -30.93
CA TYR A 562 -24.14 13.10 -31.96
C TYR A 562 -25.64 13.04 -32.23
N THR A 563 -26.48 13.22 -31.20
CA THR A 563 -27.93 13.38 -31.39
C THR A 563 -28.20 14.57 -32.33
N ARG A 564 -27.53 15.71 -32.10
CA ARG A 564 -27.73 16.89 -32.93
C ARG A 564 -27.18 16.72 -34.35
N LEU A 565 -26.07 16.01 -34.51
CA LEU A 565 -25.52 15.65 -35.82
C LEU A 565 -26.47 14.74 -36.60
N TYR A 566 -27.05 13.74 -35.94
CA TYR A 566 -28.07 12.88 -36.55
C TYR A 566 -29.28 13.72 -37.02
N GLU A 567 -29.80 14.61 -36.16
CA GLU A 567 -30.90 15.51 -36.53
C GLU A 567 -30.59 16.41 -37.73
N LYS A 568 -29.33 16.86 -37.88
CA LYS A 568 -28.89 17.70 -39.00
C LYS A 568 -28.59 16.92 -40.29
N THR A 569 -28.07 15.71 -40.19
CA THR A 569 -27.50 14.97 -41.34
C THR A 569 -28.35 13.77 -41.78
N GLY A 570 -29.15 13.20 -40.88
CA GLY A 570 -29.87 11.94 -41.09
C GLY A 570 -28.98 10.69 -41.13
N ASP A 571 -27.69 10.79 -40.76
CA ASP A 571 -26.76 9.66 -40.78
C ASP A 571 -26.95 8.75 -39.56
N GLU A 572 -27.47 7.54 -39.79
CA GLU A 572 -27.78 6.54 -38.76
C GLU A 572 -26.56 6.16 -37.90
N ALA A 573 -25.33 6.29 -38.40
CA ALA A 573 -24.13 5.99 -37.62
C ALA A 573 -24.03 6.85 -36.34
N PHE A 574 -24.48 8.10 -36.40
CA PHE A 574 -24.51 8.98 -35.22
C PHE A 574 -25.58 8.57 -34.22
N LYS A 575 -26.71 8.05 -34.71
CA LYS A 575 -27.77 7.51 -33.86
C LYS A 575 -27.32 6.22 -33.18
N GLU A 576 -26.69 5.30 -33.91
CA GLU A 576 -26.11 4.08 -33.33
C GLU A 576 -25.05 4.39 -32.26
N ARG A 577 -24.18 5.38 -32.52
CA ARG A 577 -23.19 5.84 -31.54
C ARG A 577 -23.85 6.43 -30.29
N THR A 578 -24.91 7.20 -30.47
CA THR A 578 -25.72 7.76 -29.38
C THR A 578 -26.36 6.67 -28.53
N ASP A 579 -27.05 5.73 -29.17
CA ASP A 579 -27.73 4.61 -28.51
C ASP A 579 -26.72 3.77 -27.70
N TRP A 580 -25.54 3.50 -28.26
CA TRP A 580 -24.46 2.81 -27.56
C TRP A 580 -23.98 3.56 -26.32
N LEU A 581 -23.67 4.86 -26.44
CA LEU A 581 -23.17 5.65 -25.31
C LEU A 581 -24.20 5.75 -24.19
N LEU A 582 -25.50 5.86 -24.49
CA LEU A 582 -26.56 5.85 -23.49
C LEU A 582 -26.65 4.52 -22.73
N GLN A 583 -26.58 3.39 -23.44
CA GLN A 583 -26.52 2.07 -22.82
C GLN A 583 -25.26 1.90 -21.97
N TRP A 584 -24.11 2.38 -22.46
CA TRP A 584 -22.85 2.33 -21.74
C TRP A 584 -22.85 3.20 -20.47
N LEU A 585 -23.40 4.42 -20.53
CA LEU A 585 -23.56 5.31 -19.37
C LEU A 585 -24.42 4.63 -18.30
N SER A 586 -25.57 4.09 -18.69
CA SER A 586 -26.45 3.33 -17.79
C SER A 586 -25.72 2.13 -17.17
N TYR A 587 -25.06 1.33 -18.01
CA TYR A 587 -24.33 0.14 -17.56
C TYR A 587 -23.17 0.48 -16.62
N LYS A 588 -22.55 1.66 -16.71
CA LYS A 588 -21.38 2.05 -15.91
C LYS A 588 -21.68 2.96 -14.72
N GLN A 589 -22.89 3.53 -14.63
CA GLN A 589 -23.37 4.29 -13.47
C GLN A 589 -23.23 3.48 -12.18
N MET A 590 -22.82 4.08 -11.06
CA MET A 590 -22.78 3.36 -9.79
C MET A 590 -24.19 3.04 -9.27
N ASP A 591 -24.30 2.06 -8.37
CA ASP A 591 -25.59 1.66 -7.78
C ASP A 591 -26.29 2.81 -7.03
N ASN A 592 -25.53 3.71 -6.43
CA ASN A 592 -26.04 4.93 -5.79
C ASN A 592 -26.41 6.05 -6.77
N GLY A 593 -26.32 5.83 -8.09
CA GLY A 593 -26.60 6.84 -9.11
C GLY A 593 -25.42 7.76 -9.46
N ALA A 594 -24.25 7.58 -8.84
CA ALA A 594 -23.10 8.46 -9.08
C ALA A 594 -22.38 8.14 -10.40
N PHE A 595 -21.76 9.18 -10.97
CA PHE A 595 -20.74 9.07 -12.02
C PHE A 595 -19.37 9.47 -11.45
N PRO A 596 -18.49 8.50 -11.13
CA PRO A 596 -17.21 8.80 -10.48
C PRO A 596 -16.19 9.56 -11.33
N TRP A 597 -15.30 10.26 -10.64
CA TRP A 597 -14.19 11.01 -11.24
C TRP A 597 -12.98 11.11 -10.31
N GLY A 598 -11.81 11.45 -10.86
CA GLY A 598 -10.56 11.64 -10.10
C GLY A 598 -9.69 10.38 -10.03
N VAL A 599 -8.45 10.52 -9.53
CA VAL A 599 -7.49 9.41 -9.46
C VAL A 599 -6.86 9.33 -8.06
N PRO A 600 -7.24 8.34 -7.23
CA PRO A 600 -8.33 7.37 -7.42
C PRO A 600 -9.71 8.04 -7.56
N PRO A 601 -10.68 7.36 -8.19
CA PRO A 601 -12.01 7.91 -8.38
C PRO A 601 -12.73 8.14 -7.05
N ASN A 602 -13.64 9.11 -7.04
CA ASN A 602 -14.58 9.42 -5.97
C ASN A 602 -15.95 9.80 -6.57
N ASP A 603 -17.01 9.71 -5.78
CA ASP A 603 -18.39 10.00 -6.19
C ASP A 603 -18.71 11.50 -6.09
N PHE A 604 -18.02 12.31 -6.91
CA PHE A 604 -18.19 13.76 -6.91
C PHE A 604 -19.58 14.21 -7.41
N THR A 605 -20.27 15.02 -6.61
CA THR A 605 -21.62 15.55 -6.93
C THR A 605 -21.61 16.38 -8.22
N LEU A 606 -20.63 17.27 -8.37
CA LEU A 606 -20.48 18.12 -9.56
C LEU A 606 -20.36 17.31 -10.85
N TYR A 607 -19.62 16.20 -10.81
CA TYR A 607 -19.37 15.40 -12.00
C TYR A 607 -20.59 14.57 -12.41
N THR A 608 -21.38 14.12 -11.43
CA THR A 608 -22.69 13.50 -11.66
C THR A 608 -23.64 14.50 -12.31
N ALA A 609 -23.73 15.72 -11.78
CA ALA A 609 -24.58 16.77 -12.35
C ALA A 609 -24.15 17.19 -13.77
N TYR A 610 -22.84 17.31 -14.03
CA TYR A 610 -22.30 17.58 -15.37
C TYR A 610 -22.55 16.44 -16.37
N THR A 611 -22.69 15.20 -15.89
CA THR A 611 -23.09 14.08 -16.74
C THR A 611 -24.56 14.16 -17.11
N LEU A 612 -25.44 14.59 -16.19
CA LEU A 612 -26.87 14.70 -16.45
C LEU A 612 -27.26 15.92 -17.29
N GLU A 613 -26.52 17.02 -17.19
CA GLU A 613 -26.82 18.28 -17.87
C GLU A 613 -27.14 18.13 -19.38
N PRO A 614 -26.28 17.53 -20.23
CA PRO A 614 -26.59 17.34 -21.65
C PRO A 614 -27.71 16.31 -21.90
N LEU A 615 -28.05 15.49 -20.90
CA LEU A 615 -29.05 14.41 -20.97
C LEU A 615 -30.40 14.79 -20.34
N LYS A 616 -30.57 16.04 -19.89
CA LYS A 616 -31.78 16.48 -19.17
C LYS A 616 -33.08 16.24 -19.96
N ASP A 617 -33.03 16.34 -21.29
CA ASP A 617 -34.18 16.12 -22.19
C ASP A 617 -34.17 14.73 -22.84
N ILE A 618 -33.15 13.91 -22.55
CA ILE A 618 -32.97 12.57 -23.11
C ILE A 618 -33.39 11.56 -22.04
N ASN A 619 -34.15 10.55 -22.44
CA ASN A 619 -34.53 9.46 -21.55
C ASN A 619 -33.45 8.36 -21.61
N PHE A 620 -32.93 7.95 -20.46
CA PHE A 620 -32.00 6.83 -20.36
C PHE A 620 -32.16 6.13 -19.00
N ASP A 621 -31.90 4.83 -18.98
CA ASP A 621 -32.03 4.02 -17.76
C ASP A 621 -30.98 4.44 -16.72
N GLY A 622 -31.44 4.77 -15.51
CA GLY A 622 -30.60 5.25 -14.40
C GLY A 622 -30.68 6.75 -14.13
N LYS A 623 -31.34 7.55 -14.98
CA LYS A 623 -31.48 9.00 -14.78
C LYS A 623 -32.07 9.35 -13.41
N GLU A 624 -33.15 8.67 -13.02
CA GLU A 624 -33.86 8.90 -11.75
C GLU A 624 -32.93 8.67 -10.55
N LYS A 625 -32.10 7.62 -10.57
CA LYS A 625 -31.13 7.34 -9.50
C LYS A 625 -30.11 8.46 -9.33
N SER A 626 -29.62 9.01 -10.43
CA SER A 626 -28.71 10.16 -10.37
C SER A 626 -29.40 11.41 -9.82
N ILE A 627 -30.68 11.62 -10.17
CA ILE A 627 -31.47 12.73 -9.64
C ILE A 627 -31.68 12.58 -8.13
N GLU A 628 -32.14 11.42 -7.67
CA GLU A 628 -32.30 11.12 -6.23
C GLU A 628 -30.99 11.31 -5.45
N LEU A 629 -29.86 10.91 -6.05
CA LEU A 629 -28.55 11.15 -5.47
C LEU A 629 -28.28 12.65 -5.33
N LEU A 630 -28.47 13.45 -6.39
CA LEU A 630 -28.22 14.89 -6.34
C LEU A 630 -29.10 15.58 -5.30
N GLU A 631 -30.39 15.26 -5.24
CA GLU A 631 -31.30 15.77 -4.20
C GLU A 631 -30.77 15.45 -2.79
N SER A 632 -30.24 14.24 -2.57
CA SER A 632 -29.65 13.87 -1.28
C SER A 632 -28.35 14.62 -0.92
N ARG A 633 -27.71 15.28 -1.90
CA ARG A 633 -26.46 16.05 -1.73
C ARG A 633 -26.69 17.55 -1.62
N GLU A 634 -27.95 17.99 -1.73
CA GLU A 634 -28.36 19.34 -1.44
C GLU A 634 -28.53 19.54 0.08
N MET A 635 -27.80 20.50 0.64
CA MET A 635 -27.97 20.95 2.03
C MET A 635 -28.56 22.36 2.05
N GLU A 636 -29.04 22.81 3.20
CA GLU A 636 -29.68 24.13 3.34
C GLU A 636 -28.78 25.29 2.92
N ASP A 637 -27.47 25.20 3.21
CA ASP A 637 -26.52 26.30 2.96
C ASP A 637 -25.49 25.99 1.86
N TYR A 638 -25.44 24.75 1.34
CA TYR A 638 -24.41 24.34 0.38
C TYR A 638 -24.76 23.06 -0.35
N PHE A 639 -24.02 22.73 -1.41
CA PHE A 639 -24.03 21.40 -2.02
C PHE A 639 -22.81 20.60 -1.56
N MET A 640 -23.01 19.36 -1.15
CA MET A 640 -21.89 18.47 -0.81
C MET A 640 -21.03 18.22 -2.05
N THR A 641 -19.69 18.36 -1.97
CA THR A 641 -18.80 17.97 -3.09
C THR A 641 -18.63 16.46 -3.13
N THR A 642 -18.56 15.83 -1.96
CA THR A 642 -18.46 14.38 -1.71
C THR A 642 -19.36 14.02 -0.52
N PRO A 643 -19.70 12.74 -0.27
CA PRO A 643 -20.63 12.37 0.82
C PRO A 643 -20.10 12.64 2.22
N LYS A 644 -18.84 13.05 2.35
CA LYS A 644 -18.16 13.29 3.64
C LYS A 644 -17.95 14.77 3.93
N ASP A 645 -18.39 15.65 3.04
CA ASP A 645 -18.18 17.07 3.19
C ASP A 645 -19.09 17.62 4.29
N GLU A 646 -18.49 18.28 5.28
CA GLU A 646 -19.22 19.02 6.32
C GLU A 646 -19.54 20.46 5.89
N LYS A 647 -18.91 20.95 4.81
CA LYS A 647 -19.04 22.29 4.24
C LYS A 647 -18.86 22.25 2.73
N GLY A 648 -19.58 23.10 2.00
CA GLY A 648 -19.45 23.22 0.55
C GLY A 648 -18.18 23.93 0.10
N SER A 649 -17.93 23.86 -1.21
CA SER A 649 -16.92 24.66 -1.89
C SER A 649 -17.60 25.75 -2.68
N LEU A 650 -17.16 27.00 -2.52
CA LEU A 650 -17.75 28.15 -3.23
C LEU A 650 -17.81 27.96 -4.75
N VAL A 651 -16.75 27.38 -5.33
CA VAL A 651 -16.66 27.08 -6.77
C VAL A 651 -17.67 26.01 -7.17
N VAL A 652 -17.74 24.93 -6.39
CA VAL A 652 -18.67 23.81 -6.65
C VAL A 652 -20.11 24.30 -6.52
N ASN A 653 -20.40 25.11 -5.50
CA ASN A 653 -21.70 25.74 -5.28
C ASN A 653 -22.12 26.58 -6.50
N ALA A 654 -21.24 27.47 -6.97
CA ALA A 654 -21.53 28.31 -8.14
C ALA A 654 -21.75 27.49 -9.43
N MET A 655 -21.05 26.37 -9.58
CA MET A 655 -21.18 25.49 -10.75
C MET A 655 -22.40 24.58 -10.67
N LEU A 656 -22.84 24.17 -9.47
CA LEU A 656 -24.00 23.31 -9.26
C LEU A 656 -25.33 24.07 -9.27
N LEU A 657 -25.36 25.30 -8.77
CA LEU A 657 -26.56 26.14 -8.70
C LEU A 657 -27.37 26.18 -10.02
N PRO A 658 -26.78 26.53 -11.18
CA PRO A 658 -27.52 26.51 -12.45
C PRO A 658 -27.96 25.11 -12.87
N LEU A 659 -27.19 24.06 -12.54
CA LEU A 659 -27.51 22.70 -12.94
C LEU A 659 -28.72 22.16 -12.18
N TYR A 660 -28.77 22.36 -10.86
CA TYR A 660 -29.90 21.95 -10.04
C TYR A 660 -31.16 22.70 -10.49
N LYS A 661 -31.03 23.98 -10.85
CA LYS A 661 -32.14 24.75 -11.45
C LYS A 661 -32.61 24.15 -12.77
N GLU A 662 -31.66 23.84 -13.65
CA GLU A 662 -31.92 23.29 -14.98
C GLU A 662 -32.50 21.87 -14.95
N LEU A 663 -32.13 21.07 -13.94
CA LEU A 663 -32.69 19.73 -13.67
C LEU A 663 -34.04 19.80 -12.93
N GLY A 664 -34.45 20.96 -12.44
CA GLY A 664 -35.73 21.15 -11.74
C GLY A 664 -35.76 20.63 -10.30
N ILE A 665 -34.60 20.50 -9.66
CA ILE A 665 -34.44 19.88 -8.33
C ILE A 665 -33.94 20.86 -7.25
N LEU A 666 -33.69 22.11 -7.62
CA LEU A 666 -33.13 23.11 -6.70
C LEU A 666 -34.17 23.55 -5.65
N ASN A 667 -33.82 23.44 -4.37
CA ASN A 667 -34.62 23.96 -3.26
C ASN A 667 -34.52 25.49 -3.17
N GLU A 668 -35.64 26.17 -2.91
CA GLU A 668 -35.68 27.65 -2.81
C GLU A 668 -34.81 28.21 -1.67
N THR A 669 -34.71 27.50 -0.55
CA THR A 669 -33.90 27.94 0.60
C THR A 669 -32.41 27.81 0.28
N THR A 670 -32.01 26.66 -0.29
CA THR A 670 -30.63 26.44 -0.74
C THR A 670 -30.24 27.41 -1.85
N GLU A 671 -31.11 27.63 -2.84
CA GLU A 671 -30.92 28.62 -3.91
C GLU A 671 -30.58 29.99 -3.34
N LYS A 672 -31.37 30.46 -2.37
CA LYS A 672 -31.17 31.74 -1.72
C LYS A 672 -29.84 31.79 -0.96
N ASN A 673 -29.60 30.84 -0.06
CA ASN A 673 -28.44 30.88 0.84
C ASN A 673 -27.12 30.76 0.06
N VAL A 674 -27.05 29.83 -0.89
CA VAL A 674 -25.87 29.64 -1.74
C VAL A 674 -25.62 30.85 -2.62
N LEU A 675 -26.67 31.43 -3.23
CA LEU A 675 -26.51 32.62 -4.06
C LEU A 675 -26.05 33.83 -3.25
N GLU A 676 -26.63 34.05 -2.07
CA GLU A 676 -26.22 35.12 -1.16
C GLU A 676 -24.74 34.98 -0.75
N GLU A 677 -24.29 33.76 -0.43
CA GLU A 677 -22.89 33.48 -0.11
C GLU A 677 -21.97 33.82 -1.30
N ILE A 678 -22.27 33.31 -2.50
CA ILE A 678 -21.46 33.55 -3.69
C ILE A 678 -21.35 35.06 -3.97
N LEU A 679 -22.47 35.79 -3.96
CA LEU A 679 -22.45 37.22 -4.24
C LEU A 679 -21.70 38.03 -3.17
N LYS A 680 -21.78 37.63 -1.91
CA LYS A 680 -21.10 38.29 -0.79
C LYS A 680 -19.57 38.11 -0.84
N GLU A 681 -19.09 36.96 -1.30
CA GLU A 681 -17.65 36.67 -1.41
C GLU A 681 -16.99 37.36 -2.63
N GLN A 682 -17.76 37.96 -3.54
CA GLN A 682 -17.20 38.71 -4.66
C GLN A 682 -16.48 39.97 -4.16
N LYS A 683 -15.19 40.11 -4.49
CA LYS A 683 -14.40 41.30 -4.14
C LYS A 683 -14.93 42.52 -4.89
N ARG A 684 -14.64 43.72 -4.36
CA ARG A 684 -14.99 45.01 -5.00
C ARG A 684 -14.53 45.12 -6.46
N GLY A 685 -13.39 44.50 -6.79
CA GLY A 685 -12.84 44.48 -8.14
C GLY A 685 -13.50 43.48 -9.10
N GLY A 686 -14.50 42.70 -8.67
CA GLY A 686 -15.25 41.77 -9.52
C GLY A 686 -14.80 40.31 -9.49
N SER A 687 -13.63 40.00 -8.95
CA SER A 687 -13.14 38.62 -8.80
C SER A 687 -13.53 38.00 -7.45
N TRP A 688 -13.58 36.67 -7.40
CA TRP A 688 -13.73 35.93 -6.13
C TRP A 688 -12.38 35.64 -5.47
N ASN A 689 -11.33 35.48 -6.28
CA ASN A 689 -9.95 35.41 -5.80
C ASN A 689 -9.00 35.96 -6.88
N ASP A 690 -7.69 35.86 -6.66
CA ASP A 690 -6.70 36.38 -7.60
C ASP A 690 -6.34 35.37 -8.71
N ASN A 691 -7.03 34.23 -8.76
CA ASN A 691 -6.87 33.20 -9.77
C ASN A 691 -7.94 33.37 -10.87
N VAL A 692 -7.48 33.54 -12.12
CA VAL A 692 -8.37 33.70 -13.28
C VAL A 692 -9.32 32.51 -13.42
N GLY A 693 -8.81 31.28 -13.32
CA GLY A 693 -9.61 30.06 -13.48
C GLY A 693 -10.75 29.95 -12.46
N THR A 694 -10.52 30.32 -11.19
CA THR A 694 -11.60 30.33 -10.19
C THR A 694 -12.68 31.35 -10.53
N THR A 695 -12.29 32.56 -10.92
CA THR A 695 -13.24 33.62 -11.27
C THR A 695 -14.04 33.25 -12.52
N VAL A 696 -13.40 32.67 -13.53
CA VAL A 696 -14.07 32.17 -14.74
C VAL A 696 -15.06 31.05 -14.42
N ALA A 697 -14.70 30.10 -13.56
CA ALA A 697 -15.59 29.00 -13.16
C ALA A 697 -16.85 29.52 -12.42
N ILE A 698 -16.69 30.43 -11.46
CA ILE A 698 -17.81 31.01 -10.71
C ILE A 698 -18.68 31.88 -11.62
N ALA A 699 -18.05 32.80 -12.38
CA ALA A 699 -18.78 33.74 -13.23
C ALA A 699 -19.53 33.03 -14.37
N SER A 700 -18.99 31.95 -14.94
CA SER A 700 -19.69 31.16 -15.96
C SER A 700 -20.88 30.38 -15.37
N GLY A 701 -20.76 29.86 -14.14
CA GLY A 701 -21.89 29.27 -13.42
C GLY A 701 -23.01 30.29 -13.16
N LEU A 702 -22.65 31.47 -12.66
CA LEU A 702 -23.60 32.57 -12.47
C LEU A 702 -24.22 33.07 -13.77
N ALA A 703 -23.45 33.14 -14.86
CA ALA A 703 -23.96 33.51 -16.19
C ALA A 703 -25.04 32.53 -16.65
N ARG A 704 -24.85 31.22 -16.43
CA ARG A 704 -25.86 30.22 -16.73
C ARG A 704 -27.10 30.37 -15.85
N TYR A 705 -26.90 30.62 -14.56
CA TYR A 705 -28.00 30.85 -13.63
C TYR A 705 -28.82 32.09 -14.00
N TYR A 706 -28.18 33.19 -14.40
CA TYR A 706 -28.86 34.38 -14.90
C TYR A 706 -29.68 34.08 -16.16
N GLN A 707 -29.13 33.35 -17.14
CA GLN A 707 -29.89 32.96 -18.33
C GLN A 707 -31.16 32.14 -18.00
N LEU A 708 -31.14 31.35 -16.93
CA LEU A 708 -32.27 30.54 -16.49
C LEU A 708 -33.31 31.34 -15.68
N THR A 709 -32.91 32.40 -14.99
CA THR A 709 -33.74 33.06 -13.96
C THR A 709 -34.07 34.53 -14.26
N GLY A 710 -33.27 35.22 -15.06
CA GLY A 710 -33.36 36.67 -15.27
C GLY A 710 -32.99 37.51 -14.03
N ASN A 711 -32.26 36.96 -13.05
CA ASN A 711 -31.91 37.67 -11.82
C ASN A 711 -30.90 38.81 -12.08
N GLU A 712 -31.38 40.05 -12.12
CA GLU A 712 -30.58 41.26 -12.38
C GLU A 712 -29.42 41.49 -11.39
N THR A 713 -29.55 41.05 -10.14
CA THR A 713 -28.45 41.15 -9.15
C THR A 713 -27.26 40.30 -9.57
N VAL A 714 -27.55 39.14 -10.17
CA VAL A 714 -26.53 38.24 -10.70
C VAL A 714 -25.90 38.83 -11.96
N LEU A 715 -26.69 39.46 -12.84
CA LEU A 715 -26.16 40.16 -14.01
C LEU A 715 -25.14 41.24 -13.63
N GLU A 716 -25.43 42.03 -12.60
CA GLU A 716 -24.50 43.05 -12.10
C GLU A 716 -23.20 42.44 -11.58
N SER A 717 -23.28 41.29 -10.88
CA SER A 717 -22.11 40.54 -10.44
C SER A 717 -21.28 40.01 -11.62
N ILE A 718 -21.95 39.48 -12.66
CA ILE A 718 -21.30 39.00 -13.90
C ILE A 718 -20.60 40.14 -14.63
N LYS A 719 -21.23 41.32 -14.73
CA LYS A 719 -20.61 42.51 -15.35
C LYS A 719 -19.33 42.92 -14.65
N LYS A 720 -19.31 42.96 -13.31
CA LYS A 720 -18.08 43.23 -12.54
C LYS A 720 -17.00 42.18 -12.79
N ALA A 721 -17.38 40.91 -12.87
CA ALA A 721 -16.43 39.83 -13.20
C ALA A 721 -15.90 39.98 -14.64
N ALA A 722 -16.75 40.36 -15.60
CA ALA A 722 -16.35 40.65 -16.98
C ALA A 722 -15.38 41.84 -17.07
N GLU A 723 -15.64 42.95 -16.35
CA GLU A 723 -14.72 44.08 -16.25
C GLU A 723 -13.35 43.65 -15.72
N TRP A 724 -13.34 42.84 -14.67
CA TRP A 724 -12.10 42.30 -14.10
C TRP A 724 -11.36 41.41 -15.10
N LEU A 725 -12.06 40.51 -15.79
CA LEU A 725 -11.49 39.60 -16.79
C LEU A 725 -10.92 40.37 -17.98
N ARG A 726 -11.58 41.44 -18.42
CA ARG A 726 -11.08 42.35 -19.45
C ARG A 726 -9.74 42.93 -19.02
N ASP A 727 -9.61 43.35 -17.77
CA ASP A 727 -8.36 43.87 -17.23
C ASP A 727 -7.27 42.79 -17.10
N GLN A 728 -7.63 41.50 -17.10
CA GLN A 728 -6.69 40.39 -17.17
C GLN A 728 -6.31 39.98 -18.60
N GLN A 729 -6.94 40.54 -19.62
CA GLN A 729 -6.70 40.21 -21.02
C GLN A 729 -5.90 41.31 -21.71
N GLU A 730 -4.92 40.93 -22.53
CA GLU A 730 -4.13 41.84 -23.36
C GLU A 730 -4.89 42.22 -24.64
N GLU A 731 -4.41 43.24 -25.36
CA GLU A 731 -4.99 43.62 -26.67
C GLU A 731 -4.94 42.47 -27.70
N SER A 732 -3.95 41.58 -27.58
CA SER A 732 -3.82 40.37 -28.40
C SER A 732 -4.93 39.33 -28.15
N GLY A 733 -5.75 39.52 -27.10
CA GLY A 733 -6.72 38.53 -26.62
C GLY A 733 -6.14 37.51 -25.64
N LYS A 734 -4.82 37.48 -25.44
CA LYS A 734 -4.14 36.58 -24.50
C LYS A 734 -4.34 37.03 -23.05
N LEU A 735 -4.47 36.09 -22.11
CA LEU A 735 -4.46 36.38 -20.67
C LEU A 735 -3.07 36.81 -20.19
N LYS A 736 -3.00 37.90 -19.42
CA LYS A 736 -1.76 38.41 -18.79
C LYS A 736 -1.08 37.38 -17.88
N ALA A 737 -1.87 36.47 -17.31
CA ALA A 737 -1.37 35.39 -16.46
C ALA A 737 -0.72 34.22 -17.26
N GLU A 738 -0.91 34.16 -18.57
CA GLU A 738 -0.39 33.10 -19.44
C GLU A 738 1.10 33.32 -19.77
N LYS A 739 1.97 32.97 -18.81
CA LYS A 739 3.44 33.13 -18.89
C LYS A 739 4.10 32.27 -19.97
N PHE A 740 3.48 31.14 -20.32
CA PHE A 740 3.92 30.22 -21.37
C PHE A 740 2.72 29.93 -22.27
N GLU A 741 2.96 29.66 -23.56
CA GLU A 741 1.87 29.27 -24.47
C GLU A 741 1.08 28.09 -23.89
N TYR A 742 -0.25 28.17 -23.93
CA TYR A 742 -1.16 27.12 -23.43
C TYR A 742 -1.14 26.91 -21.90
N ALA A 743 -0.65 27.89 -21.12
CA ALA A 743 -0.84 27.82 -19.66
C ALA A 743 -2.33 27.87 -19.25
N TYR A 744 -3.19 28.40 -20.12
CA TYR A 744 -4.64 28.28 -20.03
C TYR A 744 -5.17 27.62 -21.31
N SER A 745 -5.96 26.57 -21.13
CA SER A 745 -6.67 25.90 -22.23
C SER A 745 -7.61 26.87 -22.93
N ARG A 746 -7.82 26.68 -24.24
CA ARG A 746 -8.84 27.43 -24.99
C ARG A 746 -10.27 27.19 -24.51
N ALA A 747 -10.50 26.14 -23.72
CA ALA A 747 -11.73 25.95 -22.94
C ALA A 747 -12.00 27.11 -21.96
N THR A 748 -10.96 27.64 -21.30
CA THR A 748 -11.07 28.78 -20.37
C THR A 748 -11.50 30.04 -21.13
N TYR A 749 -10.92 30.26 -22.30
CA TYR A 749 -11.28 31.39 -23.16
C TYR A 749 -12.72 31.28 -23.69
N ALA A 750 -13.20 30.07 -24.00
CA ALA A 750 -14.59 29.86 -24.39
C ALA A 750 -15.58 30.20 -23.25
N GLN A 751 -15.23 29.87 -22.00
CA GLN A 751 -15.98 30.30 -20.82
C GLN A 751 -15.96 31.83 -20.65
N MET A 752 -14.81 32.48 -20.89
CA MET A 752 -14.72 33.95 -20.88
C MET A 752 -15.59 34.60 -21.97
N ALA A 753 -15.55 34.08 -23.20
CA ALA A 753 -16.40 34.57 -24.28
C ALA A 753 -17.89 34.47 -23.92
N TYR A 754 -18.31 33.37 -23.28
CA TYR A 754 -19.65 33.21 -22.76
C TYR A 754 -20.00 34.22 -21.64
N ILE A 755 -19.08 34.48 -20.72
CA ILE A 755 -19.27 35.52 -19.68
C ILE A 755 -19.45 36.90 -20.32
N TYR A 756 -18.60 37.26 -21.28
CA TYR A 756 -18.71 38.55 -22.00
C TYR A 756 -20.02 38.65 -22.78
N HIS A 757 -20.43 37.57 -23.43
CA HIS A 757 -21.70 37.49 -24.14
C HIS A 757 -22.88 37.84 -23.23
N VAL A 758 -22.96 37.19 -22.06
CA VAL A 758 -24.02 37.43 -21.08
C VAL A 758 -23.92 38.83 -20.45
N ALA A 759 -22.71 39.36 -20.24
CA ALA A 759 -22.48 40.70 -19.73
C ALA A 759 -22.80 41.82 -20.74
N GLY A 760 -22.88 41.51 -22.03
CA GLY A 760 -23.04 42.47 -23.13
C GLY A 760 -21.73 43.13 -23.58
N PHE A 761 -20.58 42.51 -23.34
CA PHE A 761 -19.25 43.04 -23.64
C PHE A 761 -18.78 42.55 -25.03
N THR A 762 -19.47 43.01 -26.07
CA THR A 762 -19.36 42.45 -27.44
C THR A 762 -17.95 42.59 -28.05
N GLU A 763 -17.22 43.67 -27.76
CA GLU A 763 -15.85 43.85 -28.25
C GLU A 763 -14.88 42.82 -27.63
N ASP A 764 -14.99 42.59 -26.32
CA ASP A 764 -14.15 41.64 -25.59
C ASP A 764 -14.50 40.17 -25.93
N GLU A 765 -15.79 39.89 -26.14
CA GLU A 765 -16.29 38.62 -26.67
C GLU A 765 -15.66 38.30 -28.03
N ASN A 766 -15.79 39.21 -29.00
CA ASN A 766 -15.24 39.02 -30.34
C ASN A 766 -13.72 38.87 -30.33
N LYS A 767 -13.02 39.70 -29.54
CA LYS A 767 -11.57 39.60 -29.33
C LYS A 767 -11.18 38.22 -28.80
N THR A 768 -11.93 37.68 -27.84
CA THR A 768 -11.69 36.37 -27.23
C THR A 768 -11.93 35.23 -28.23
N ILE A 769 -13.01 35.29 -29.01
CA ILE A 769 -13.32 34.29 -30.04
C ILE A 769 -12.25 34.29 -31.14
N GLN A 770 -11.88 35.47 -31.64
CA GLN A 770 -10.81 35.62 -32.62
C GLN A 770 -9.50 35.04 -32.10
N PHE A 771 -9.17 35.28 -30.84
CA PHE A 771 -7.99 34.67 -30.22
C PHE A 771 -8.05 33.14 -30.21
N ILE A 772 -9.20 32.54 -29.87
CA ILE A 772 -9.39 31.08 -29.94
C ILE A 772 -9.16 30.60 -31.38
N PHE A 773 -9.87 31.17 -32.37
CA PHE A 773 -9.80 30.75 -33.77
C PHE A 773 -8.41 30.94 -34.39
N ASN A 774 -7.66 31.96 -34.00
CA ASN A 774 -6.34 32.23 -34.57
C ASN A 774 -5.23 31.39 -33.93
N THR A 775 -5.44 30.84 -32.74
CA THR A 775 -4.35 30.23 -31.95
C THR A 775 -4.57 28.80 -31.53
N PHE A 776 -5.77 28.24 -31.72
CA PHE A 776 -6.09 26.86 -31.34
C PHE A 776 -5.17 25.84 -32.04
N ASP A 777 -4.63 24.91 -31.27
CA ASP A 777 -3.80 23.81 -31.71
C ASP A 777 -4.13 22.62 -30.81
N PRO A 778 -4.88 21.63 -31.30
CA PRO A 778 -5.31 20.51 -30.49
C PRO A 778 -4.14 19.62 -30.03
N ASN A 779 -2.95 19.74 -30.62
CA ASN A 779 -1.76 18.99 -30.18
C ASN A 779 -1.08 19.63 -28.96
N ARG A 780 -1.46 20.86 -28.59
CA ARG A 780 -0.92 21.60 -27.44
C ARG A 780 -1.89 21.66 -26.26
N GLU A 781 -3.15 21.32 -26.48
CA GLU A 781 -4.13 21.17 -25.42
C GLU A 781 -3.77 19.96 -24.54
N VAL A 782 -3.85 20.11 -23.22
CA VAL A 782 -3.61 19.00 -22.28
C VAL A 782 -4.74 17.96 -22.37
N HIS A 783 -5.95 18.44 -22.63
CA HIS A 783 -7.19 17.64 -22.73
C HIS A 783 -7.97 18.08 -23.97
N PRO A 784 -7.50 17.75 -25.19
CA PRO A 784 -8.10 18.25 -26.42
C PRO A 784 -9.58 17.86 -26.59
N LEU A 785 -9.99 16.66 -26.17
CA LEU A 785 -11.40 16.26 -26.23
C LEU A 785 -12.26 17.10 -25.27
N ASP A 786 -11.86 17.20 -24.00
CA ASP A 786 -12.52 18.04 -22.98
C ASP A 786 -12.60 19.51 -23.45
N THR A 787 -11.53 20.02 -24.07
CA THR A 787 -11.49 21.39 -24.60
C THR A 787 -12.57 21.62 -25.66
N ILE A 788 -12.66 20.75 -26.66
CA ILE A 788 -13.67 20.88 -27.74
C ILE A 788 -15.08 20.73 -27.20
N LEU A 789 -15.34 19.78 -26.29
CA LEU A 789 -16.67 19.61 -25.71
C LEU A 789 -17.06 20.75 -24.76
N THR A 790 -16.09 21.33 -24.05
CA THR A 790 -16.31 22.53 -23.24
C THR A 790 -16.62 23.75 -24.12
N MET A 791 -15.93 23.91 -25.26
CA MET A 791 -16.30 24.92 -26.26
C MET A 791 -17.73 24.70 -26.77
N TYR A 792 -18.10 23.46 -27.08
CA TYR A 792 -19.43 23.13 -27.58
C TYR A 792 -20.52 23.52 -26.58
N ARG A 793 -20.29 23.18 -25.30
CA ARG A 793 -21.16 23.56 -24.19
C ARG A 793 -21.35 25.07 -24.08
N HIS A 794 -20.26 25.84 -23.96
CA HIS A 794 -20.36 27.28 -23.69
C HIS A 794 -20.76 28.11 -24.91
N PHE A 795 -20.31 27.75 -26.12
CA PHE A 795 -20.83 28.33 -27.34
C PHE A 795 -22.31 27.98 -27.53
N GLY A 796 -22.72 26.78 -27.11
CA GLY A 796 -24.13 26.39 -27.09
C GLY A 796 -24.98 27.28 -26.17
N TYR A 797 -24.44 27.67 -25.01
CA TYR A 797 -25.12 28.61 -24.09
C TYR A 797 -25.18 30.04 -24.61
N ALA A 798 -24.16 30.50 -25.35
CA ALA A 798 -24.14 31.84 -25.91
C ALA A 798 -24.98 31.96 -27.20
N TYR A 799 -24.85 30.98 -28.10
CA TYR A 799 -25.27 31.12 -29.51
C TYR A 799 -26.28 30.08 -29.99
N GLY A 800 -26.61 29.11 -29.15
CA GLY A 800 -27.41 27.94 -29.52
C GLY A 800 -26.58 26.79 -30.09
N GLN A 801 -27.11 25.57 -29.96
CA GLN A 801 -26.38 24.33 -30.24
C GLN A 801 -25.97 24.16 -31.71
N ASP A 802 -26.80 24.62 -32.66
CA ASP A 802 -26.48 24.54 -34.10
C ASP A 802 -25.28 25.39 -34.46
N LYS A 803 -25.26 26.63 -33.98
CA LYS A 803 -24.18 27.56 -34.26
C LYS A 803 -22.90 27.14 -33.56
N ALA A 804 -23.00 26.60 -32.34
CA ALA A 804 -21.86 26.04 -31.63
C ALA A 804 -21.21 24.88 -32.40
N LEU A 805 -22.04 23.98 -32.96
CA LEU A 805 -21.57 22.86 -33.78
C LEU A 805 -20.83 23.36 -35.03
N ASP A 806 -21.41 24.33 -35.75
CA ASP A 806 -20.82 24.90 -36.96
C ASP A 806 -19.50 25.63 -36.64
N MET A 807 -19.44 26.39 -35.54
CA MET A 807 -18.23 27.08 -35.09
C MET A 807 -17.08 26.11 -34.77
N ILE A 808 -17.36 24.98 -34.13
CA ILE A 808 -16.32 24.00 -33.78
C ILE A 808 -15.83 23.25 -35.01
N ASN A 809 -16.74 22.92 -35.93
CA ASN A 809 -16.36 22.29 -37.18
C ASN A 809 -15.47 23.23 -38.02
N GLU A 810 -15.82 24.52 -38.08
CA GLU A 810 -14.99 25.54 -38.72
C GLU A 810 -13.62 25.65 -38.03
N LEU A 811 -13.58 25.74 -36.70
CA LEU A 811 -12.35 25.78 -35.94
C LEU A 811 -11.43 24.60 -36.29
N LEU A 812 -11.95 23.38 -36.30
CA LEU A 812 -11.18 22.17 -36.61
C LEU A 812 -10.81 22.06 -38.10
N SER A 813 -11.52 22.73 -39.00
CA SER A 813 -11.15 22.81 -40.42
C SER A 813 -9.96 23.75 -40.68
N LEU A 814 -9.77 24.75 -39.81
CA LEU A 814 -8.71 25.75 -39.92
C LEU A 814 -7.38 25.29 -39.30
N HIS A 815 -7.41 24.24 -38.48
CA HIS A 815 -6.27 23.78 -37.68
C HIS A 815 -5.91 22.34 -37.98
N PRO A 816 -4.62 21.95 -37.86
CA PRO A 816 -4.22 20.57 -38.07
C PRO A 816 -4.89 19.66 -37.04
N LEU A 817 -5.45 18.54 -37.51
CA LEU A 817 -5.98 17.51 -36.62
C LEU A 817 -4.88 16.91 -35.73
N VAL A 818 -5.28 16.34 -34.59
CA VAL A 818 -4.38 15.68 -33.63
C VAL A 818 -3.49 14.65 -34.32
N LYS A 819 -2.18 14.72 -34.11
CA LYS A 819 -1.22 13.71 -34.58
C LYS A 819 -0.92 12.75 -33.44
N PHE A 820 -1.06 11.46 -33.71
CA PHE A 820 -0.55 10.40 -32.84
C PHE A 820 0.82 10.00 -33.38
N GLU A 821 1.87 10.33 -32.63
CA GLU A 821 3.20 9.76 -32.84
C GLU A 821 3.39 8.49 -32.01
#